data_AF-A0A3E2WZT0-F1
#
_entry.id   AF-A0A3E2WZT0-F1
#
_cell.length_a   1.000
_cell.length_b   1.000
_cell.length_c   1.000
_cell.angle_alpha   90.00
_cell.angle_beta   90.00
_cell.angle_gamma   90.00
#
_symmetry.space_group_name_H-M   'P 1'
#
loop_
_entity.id
_entity.type
_entity.pdbx_description
1 polymer ?
#
loop_
_entity_poly.entity_id
_entity_poly.type
_entity_poly.pdbx_seq_one_letter_code
_entity_poly.pdbx_strand_id
1 'polypeptide(L)'
;MKRHKMIETLKKIGAASAAVCLAALFFIMLAVSGHTAPENPMEDKDADASRMYLTSSTLAMDETQLADVENANINTGEEGHKEAQEEKEKEQEEDQAEQGEMQQEDDNAQENQREQVNANTSDPSLSTPSRDSLLALIDKHKNNDPSNPSQGGEGPGGEEGDHGNQGGGEPGGNGSKPTEGGKVITLNPEESSNLFETNLKNGRVDEPKYDLKITLTEKGKKLKLLSRKVTRNGSSFLYPKDKGISLEQGHNKVSVTLCFRDPKTNDQIYASTEVYNIIYTPKDHFLLTVQVLGTNDIVYLKNGDDYTVYNKNISLRVTVSKGTKQYKEYLRKIPSDGDDLTPSDSSGRYDLKLNVGPNKYRARGGDGQNQEVCEFTITYKTEIDTLQLISRDKKIDEKAESTSFGGRKELDYKSKSDELEFLVTLSNGNDQITRVDVENRLGSTALHEQISPGEYMSYKLDAAGPTSIKVTFKDSQGMEQFYIWDIKYEPDRSESENNDKAPFIKTNLGSEKVDRSPWQFEAAFYAHDGRKLSARYAQVYLNGEELIFSGIAGEFFVYDLYLTEGPNYLSVTVTDDEQYTITEQYTVTFSPDKESVQVRLILSANVIGLGTKIDEYVTVPGGQTIAQIVNDRLEAYGYTPIYEGTPTDAAYFLNYIDKPGILDGWSISDEQREMYELQGITIEEPASNDSLGKDVFASGSAGWMVTQNNGFIGKSMGVYGVRDGDVIQVMFTINNGEDINVDPNSGAY
;
A
#
# COMPACT_ATOMS: atom_id res chain seq x y z
N MET A 1 26.40 -9.33 73.66
CA MET A 1 25.18 -10.11 73.94
C MET A 1 23.88 -9.52 73.36
N LYS A 2 23.93 -8.70 72.29
CA LYS A 2 22.75 -8.18 71.55
C LYS A 2 22.74 -8.53 70.04
N ARG A 3 23.74 -9.26 69.54
CA ARG A 3 23.81 -9.71 68.13
C ARG A 3 23.40 -11.17 67.89
N HIS A 4 23.28 -11.99 68.93
CA HIS A 4 22.87 -13.41 68.78
C HIS A 4 21.35 -13.64 68.97
N LYS A 5 20.63 -12.68 69.56
CA LYS A 5 19.15 -12.72 69.73
C LYS A 5 18.36 -12.19 68.52
N MET A 6 19.03 -11.56 67.55
CA MET A 6 18.40 -11.02 66.33
C MET A 6 18.43 -12.02 65.15
N ILE A 7 19.26 -13.08 65.25
CA ILE A 7 19.40 -14.12 64.20
C ILE A 7 18.42 -15.29 64.42
N GLU A 8 17.97 -15.55 65.66
CA GLU A 8 16.92 -16.56 65.94
C GLU A 8 15.48 -16.03 65.75
N THR A 9 15.26 -14.72 65.79
CA THR A 9 13.95 -14.11 65.48
C THR A 9 13.68 -13.99 63.98
N LEU A 10 14.72 -13.84 63.14
CA LEU A 10 14.57 -13.85 61.68
C LEU A 10 14.35 -15.26 61.08
N LYS A 11 14.79 -16.35 61.73
CA LYS A 11 14.48 -17.72 61.27
C LYS A 11 13.08 -18.21 61.64
N LYS A 12 12.38 -17.60 62.60
CA LYS A 12 11.00 -17.97 62.98
C LYS A 12 9.91 -17.15 62.27
N ILE A 13 10.24 -16.02 61.66
CA ILE A 13 9.29 -15.27 60.80
C ILE A 13 9.33 -15.79 59.34
N GLY A 14 10.45 -16.37 58.91
CA GLY A 14 10.60 -16.97 57.57
C GLY A 14 9.82 -18.28 57.32
N ALA A 15 9.30 -18.95 58.34
CA ALA A 15 8.50 -20.18 58.18
C ALA A 15 6.98 -19.95 58.30
N ALA A 16 6.53 -18.81 58.85
CA ALA A 16 5.11 -18.51 59.00
C ALA A 16 4.54 -17.71 57.80
N SER A 17 5.36 -16.95 57.08
CA SER A 17 4.93 -16.20 55.88
C SER A 17 4.87 -17.04 54.60
N ALA A 18 5.47 -18.25 54.60
CA ALA A 18 5.40 -19.17 53.47
C ALA A 18 4.04 -19.93 53.40
N ALA A 19 3.39 -20.18 54.54
CA ALA A 19 2.10 -20.88 54.58
C ALA A 19 0.89 -19.97 54.27
N VAL A 20 0.96 -18.67 54.61
CA VAL A 20 -0.12 -17.71 54.30
C VAL A 20 -0.04 -17.22 52.85
N CYS A 21 1.16 -17.12 52.25
CA CYS A 21 1.30 -16.80 50.83
C CYS A 21 0.89 -17.97 49.92
N LEU A 22 1.12 -19.23 50.30
CA LEU A 22 0.62 -20.38 49.52
C LEU A 22 -0.91 -20.53 49.60
N ALA A 23 -1.54 -20.24 50.73
CA ALA A 23 -3.00 -20.32 50.86
C ALA A 23 -3.73 -19.15 50.15
N ALA A 24 -3.16 -17.94 50.11
CA ALA A 24 -3.72 -16.83 49.35
C ALA A 24 -3.55 -17.01 47.83
N LEU A 25 -2.44 -17.63 47.38
CA LEU A 25 -2.25 -18.01 45.97
C LEU A 25 -3.20 -19.15 45.54
N PHE A 26 -3.57 -20.07 46.44
CA PHE A 26 -4.52 -21.15 46.14
C PHE A 26 -5.99 -20.68 46.10
N PHE A 27 -6.37 -19.64 46.88
CA PHE A 27 -7.72 -19.07 46.83
C PHE A 27 -7.92 -18.03 45.71
N ILE A 28 -6.87 -17.34 45.26
CA ILE A 28 -6.97 -16.44 44.09
C ILE A 28 -7.00 -17.26 42.77
N MET A 29 -6.37 -18.44 42.73
CA MET A 29 -6.50 -19.38 41.60
C MET A 29 -7.87 -20.07 41.52
N LEU A 30 -8.66 -20.09 42.59
CA LEU A 30 -9.99 -20.73 42.62
C LEU A 30 -11.18 -19.76 42.44
N ALA A 31 -10.92 -18.46 42.21
CA ALA A 31 -11.98 -17.47 41.96
C ALA A 31 -11.92 -16.84 40.56
N VAL A 32 -11.00 -17.27 39.68
CA VAL A 32 -10.91 -16.84 38.27
C VAL A 32 -11.14 -18.02 37.30
N SER A 33 -11.60 -19.17 37.80
CA SER A 33 -11.89 -20.34 36.97
C SER A 33 -13.17 -21.05 37.42
N GLY A 34 -14.24 -20.74 36.70
CA GLY A 34 -15.56 -21.37 36.73
C GLY A 34 -16.50 -20.45 35.95
N HIS A 35 -17.21 -20.84 34.91
CA HIS A 35 -17.42 -22.08 34.15
C HIS A 35 -17.86 -21.60 32.74
N THR A 36 -17.64 -22.29 31.63
CA THR A 36 -18.26 -23.58 31.26
C THR A 36 -17.35 -24.41 30.36
N ALA A 37 -17.53 -25.73 30.40
CA ALA A 37 -16.85 -26.69 29.54
C ALA A 37 -17.21 -26.45 28.06
N PRO A 38 -16.30 -26.66 27.10
CA PRO A 38 -16.70 -26.83 25.72
C PRO A 38 -17.53 -28.12 25.62
N GLU A 39 -18.75 -27.99 25.10
CA GLU A 39 -19.49 -29.13 24.57
C GLU A 39 -18.64 -29.81 23.51
N ASN A 40 -18.58 -31.13 23.60
CA ASN A 40 -17.98 -32.01 22.61
C ASN A 40 -19.06 -32.29 21.55
N PRO A 41 -19.04 -31.72 20.34
CA PRO A 41 -20.05 -31.99 19.33
C PRO A 41 -19.62 -33.23 18.55
N MET A 42 -19.56 -34.37 19.23
CA MET A 42 -19.45 -35.67 18.57
C MET A 42 -20.04 -36.75 19.49
N GLU A 43 -21.31 -36.57 19.85
CA GLU A 43 -22.14 -37.66 20.34
C GLU A 43 -23.62 -37.36 20.04
N ASP A 44 -23.99 -37.42 18.75
CA ASP A 44 -25.15 -38.19 18.27
C ASP A 44 -25.33 -38.01 16.74
N LYS A 45 -25.05 -39.09 16.00
CA LYS A 45 -25.65 -39.55 14.72
C LYS A 45 -25.87 -38.53 13.59
N ASP A 46 -24.92 -38.49 12.66
CA ASP A 46 -25.06 -38.91 11.25
C ASP A 46 -23.79 -38.45 10.50
N ALA A 47 -22.86 -39.39 10.27
CA ALA A 47 -21.62 -39.11 9.55
C ALA A 47 -21.90 -39.04 8.04
N ASP A 48 -21.98 -37.83 7.49
CA ASP A 48 -21.95 -37.61 6.03
C ASP A 48 -20.49 -37.44 5.59
N ALA A 49 -19.97 -38.46 4.89
CA ALA A 49 -18.65 -38.43 4.30
C ALA A 49 -18.69 -37.69 2.96
N SER A 50 -17.72 -36.78 2.77
CA SER A 50 -17.32 -36.14 1.49
C SER A 50 -17.97 -34.78 1.17
N ARG A 51 -17.36 -33.69 1.65
CA ARG A 51 -17.32 -32.42 0.91
C ARG A 51 -15.87 -31.96 0.75
N MET A 52 -15.32 -32.24 -0.42
CA MET A 52 -14.02 -31.78 -0.89
C MET A 52 -14.15 -30.29 -1.26
N TYR A 53 -13.33 -29.42 -0.66
CA TYR A 53 -13.18 -28.04 -1.10
C TYR A 53 -12.43 -28.01 -2.43
N LEU A 54 -13.16 -27.74 -3.52
CA LEU A 54 -12.58 -27.37 -4.82
C LEU A 54 -12.08 -25.92 -4.71
N THR A 55 -10.78 -25.72 -4.72
CA THR A 55 -10.19 -24.40 -5.00
C THR A 55 -10.21 -24.18 -6.51
N SER A 56 -10.98 -23.18 -6.94
CA SER A 56 -11.03 -22.70 -8.31
C SER A 56 -9.67 -22.11 -8.71
N SER A 57 -8.79 -22.94 -9.25
CA SER A 57 -7.55 -22.50 -9.91
C SER A 57 -7.82 -22.45 -11.41
N THR A 58 -7.70 -21.26 -11.98
CA THR A 58 -7.80 -20.91 -13.40
C THR A 58 -7.26 -21.98 -14.36
N LEU A 59 -8.16 -22.57 -15.16
CA LEU A 59 -7.85 -23.27 -16.41
C LEU A 59 -7.37 -22.24 -17.44
N ALA A 60 -6.06 -22.19 -17.69
CA ALA A 60 -5.55 -21.75 -18.99
C ALA A 60 -5.54 -22.98 -19.90
N MET A 61 -6.60 -23.14 -20.69
CA MET A 61 -6.69 -24.18 -21.71
C MET A 61 -6.27 -23.59 -23.06
N ASP A 62 -5.33 -24.27 -23.71
CA ASP A 62 -4.78 -23.99 -25.04
C ASP A 62 -5.86 -24.19 -26.12
N GLU A 63 -6.18 -23.14 -26.88
CA GLU A 63 -7.26 -23.06 -27.88
C GLU A 63 -6.97 -23.80 -29.21
N THR A 64 -6.03 -24.74 -29.27
CA THR A 64 -5.65 -25.38 -30.56
C THR A 64 -5.91 -26.87 -30.70
N GLN A 65 -6.60 -27.52 -29.76
CA GLN A 65 -7.06 -28.90 -29.96
C GLN A 65 -8.49 -29.09 -29.47
N LEU A 66 -9.47 -28.91 -30.36
CA LEU A 66 -10.80 -29.54 -30.38
C LEU A 66 -11.59 -29.04 -31.61
N ALA A 67 -11.01 -29.21 -32.79
CA ALA A 67 -11.80 -29.39 -34.00
C ALA A 67 -11.97 -30.90 -34.18
N ASP A 68 -13.20 -31.33 -34.46
CA ASP A 68 -13.60 -32.71 -34.76
C ASP A 68 -14.03 -33.57 -33.55
N VAL A 69 -15.17 -33.23 -32.92
CA VAL A 69 -16.19 -34.26 -32.62
C VAL A 69 -17.60 -33.65 -32.74
N GLU A 70 -18.34 -34.07 -33.76
CA GLU A 70 -19.77 -33.80 -33.94
C GLU A 70 -20.63 -34.77 -33.08
N ASN A 71 -21.64 -34.21 -32.41
CA ASN A 71 -22.98 -34.74 -32.09
C ASN A 71 -23.17 -36.24 -31.69
N ALA A 72 -23.60 -36.46 -30.44
CA ALA A 72 -24.76 -37.32 -30.13
C ALA A 72 -25.40 -37.01 -28.75
N ASN A 73 -26.49 -36.25 -28.83
CA ASN A 73 -27.67 -36.12 -27.96
C ASN A 73 -28.07 -37.35 -27.10
N ILE A 74 -28.29 -37.19 -25.77
CA ILE A 74 -29.51 -37.63 -25.03
C ILE A 74 -29.77 -36.72 -23.80
N ASN A 75 -31.04 -36.33 -23.69
CA ASN A 75 -31.78 -35.51 -22.72
C ASN A 75 -32.00 -36.17 -21.34
N THR A 76 -31.94 -35.42 -20.22
CA THR A 76 -33.02 -35.24 -19.19
C THR A 76 -32.51 -34.58 -17.89
N GLY A 77 -33.22 -33.54 -17.41
CA GLY A 77 -33.50 -33.33 -15.98
C GLY A 77 -32.85 -32.13 -15.26
N GLU A 78 -33.34 -30.92 -15.50
CA GLU A 78 -33.20 -29.76 -14.59
C GLU A 78 -34.21 -29.89 -13.44
N GLU A 79 -33.75 -30.16 -12.21
CA GLU A 79 -34.44 -29.83 -10.95
C GLU A 79 -33.41 -29.99 -9.82
N GLY A 80 -32.92 -28.88 -9.27
CA GLY A 80 -31.87 -28.86 -8.23
C GLY A 80 -31.19 -27.51 -8.02
N HIS A 81 -31.37 -26.56 -8.94
CA HIS A 81 -30.72 -25.24 -8.85
C HIS A 81 -31.62 -24.09 -8.36
N LYS A 82 -32.88 -24.37 -7.96
CA LYS A 82 -33.78 -23.31 -7.43
C LYS A 82 -33.87 -23.24 -5.91
N GLU A 83 -33.66 -24.34 -5.18
CA GLU A 83 -33.79 -24.34 -3.71
C GLU A 83 -32.56 -23.72 -3.02
N ALA A 84 -31.35 -23.95 -3.55
CA ALA A 84 -30.11 -23.40 -2.97
C ALA A 84 -29.91 -21.89 -3.20
N GLN A 85 -30.72 -21.27 -4.07
CA GLN A 85 -30.68 -19.83 -4.34
C GLN A 85 -31.74 -19.07 -3.53
N GLU A 86 -32.89 -19.71 -3.23
CA GLU A 86 -33.91 -19.17 -2.32
C GLU A 86 -33.52 -19.27 -0.84
N GLU A 87 -32.72 -20.26 -0.43
CA GLU A 87 -32.20 -20.33 0.95
C GLU A 87 -31.14 -19.26 1.25
N LYS A 88 -30.28 -18.93 0.27
CA LYS A 88 -29.25 -17.88 0.44
C LYS A 88 -29.83 -16.47 0.45
N GLU A 89 -30.93 -16.22 -0.26
CA GLU A 89 -31.63 -14.94 -0.22
C GLU A 89 -32.43 -14.76 1.08
N LYS A 90 -32.94 -15.85 1.68
CA LYS A 90 -33.60 -15.80 3.00
C LYS A 90 -32.64 -15.60 4.17
N GLU A 91 -31.48 -16.25 4.17
CA GLU A 91 -30.46 -16.03 5.21
C GLU A 91 -29.89 -14.59 5.15
N GLN A 92 -29.75 -14.01 3.94
CA GLN A 92 -29.34 -12.60 3.80
C GLN A 92 -30.43 -11.59 4.21
N GLU A 93 -31.72 -11.93 4.05
CA GLU A 93 -32.83 -11.09 4.52
C GLU A 93 -33.02 -11.18 6.05
N GLU A 94 -32.81 -12.34 6.66
CA GLU A 94 -32.84 -12.50 8.13
C GLU A 94 -31.65 -11.79 8.82
N ASP A 95 -30.44 -11.89 8.26
CA ASP A 95 -29.26 -11.16 8.79
C ASP A 95 -29.41 -9.63 8.67
N GLN A 96 -30.06 -9.13 7.61
CA GLN A 96 -30.35 -7.69 7.47
C GLN A 96 -31.50 -7.22 8.38
N ALA A 97 -32.46 -8.09 8.69
CA ALA A 97 -33.53 -7.79 9.64
C ALA A 97 -33.02 -7.75 11.10
N GLU A 98 -32.15 -8.69 11.49
CA GLU A 98 -31.53 -8.69 12.83
C GLU A 98 -30.57 -7.51 13.04
N GLN A 99 -29.83 -7.09 12.01
CA GLN A 99 -29.04 -5.85 12.07
C GLN A 99 -29.91 -4.59 12.14
N GLY A 100 -31.09 -4.58 11.51
CA GLY A 100 -32.06 -3.50 11.58
C GLY A 100 -32.74 -3.37 12.95
N GLU A 101 -33.04 -4.50 13.61
CA GLU A 101 -33.63 -4.51 14.97
C GLU A 101 -32.61 -4.10 16.04
N MET A 102 -31.34 -4.52 15.94
CA MET A 102 -30.27 -4.02 16.82
C MET A 102 -30.04 -2.50 16.69
N GLN A 103 -30.21 -1.95 15.49
CA GLN A 103 -30.05 -0.51 15.23
C GLN A 103 -31.26 0.31 15.72
N GLN A 104 -32.47 -0.24 15.69
CA GLN A 104 -33.66 0.38 16.27
C GLN A 104 -33.71 0.32 17.81
N GLU A 105 -33.14 -0.72 18.43
CA GLU A 105 -33.01 -0.77 19.90
C GLU A 105 -31.96 0.22 20.42
N ASP A 106 -30.86 0.44 19.69
CA ASP A 106 -29.85 1.46 20.03
C ASP A 106 -30.36 2.90 19.81
N ASP A 107 -31.16 3.14 18.76
CA ASP A 107 -31.79 4.44 18.52
C ASP A 107 -32.88 4.76 19.56
N ASN A 108 -33.69 3.79 19.99
CA ASN A 108 -34.67 3.96 21.08
C ASN A 108 -34.01 4.15 22.47
N ALA A 109 -32.83 3.57 22.70
CA ALA A 109 -32.06 3.78 23.91
C ALA A 109 -31.42 5.18 23.97
N GLN A 110 -31.05 5.76 22.82
CA GLN A 110 -30.56 7.14 22.71
C GLN A 110 -31.69 8.18 22.73
N GLU A 111 -32.89 7.88 22.23
CA GLU A 111 -34.04 8.79 22.25
C GLU A 111 -34.63 8.94 23.69
N ASN A 112 -34.69 7.85 24.46
CA ASN A 112 -35.09 7.88 25.88
C ASN A 112 -34.09 8.64 26.80
N GLN A 113 -32.83 8.79 26.38
CA GLN A 113 -31.85 9.63 27.09
C GLN A 113 -31.93 11.11 26.70
N ARG A 114 -32.51 11.43 25.53
CA ARG A 114 -32.75 12.82 25.09
C ARG A 114 -34.05 13.41 25.67
N GLU A 115 -35.04 12.59 26.03
CA GLU A 115 -36.28 13.06 26.66
C GLU A 115 -36.14 13.42 28.16
N GLN A 116 -35.06 13.03 28.86
CA GLN A 116 -34.86 13.40 30.27
C GLN A 116 -34.14 14.75 30.52
N VAL A 117 -33.65 15.45 29.48
CA VAL A 117 -32.87 16.69 29.67
C VAL A 117 -33.65 17.96 29.29
N ASN A 118 -34.84 17.87 28.69
CA ASN A 118 -35.57 19.07 28.27
C ASN A 118 -37.02 19.15 28.79
N ALA A 119 -37.16 19.09 30.11
CA ALA A 119 -38.35 19.59 30.80
C ALA A 119 -38.04 20.97 31.42
N ASN A 120 -38.05 22.04 30.62
CA ASN A 120 -38.49 23.39 31.03
C ASN A 120 -38.38 24.41 29.88
N THR A 121 -39.51 24.74 29.27
CA THR A 121 -40.06 26.10 28.98
C THR A 121 -40.83 26.14 27.65
N SER A 122 -41.89 26.95 27.65
CA SER A 122 -43.14 26.72 26.93
C SER A 122 -43.37 27.68 25.76
N ASP A 123 -43.82 27.14 24.61
CA ASP A 123 -44.89 27.61 23.68
C ASP A 123 -44.76 28.96 22.90
N PRO A 124 -45.54 29.24 21.82
CA PRO A 124 -45.77 28.55 20.52
C PRO A 124 -45.61 29.48 19.27
N SER A 125 -45.46 28.92 18.07
CA SER A 125 -46.37 29.18 16.92
C SER A 125 -45.96 28.48 15.61
N LEU A 126 -47.00 28.00 14.92
CA LEU A 126 -47.06 27.13 13.74
C LEU A 126 -46.43 27.71 12.44
N SER A 127 -45.87 26.85 11.57
CA SER A 127 -46.61 26.29 10.40
C SER A 127 -45.69 25.57 9.39
N THR A 128 -46.02 24.31 9.10
CA THR A 128 -45.73 23.57 7.85
C THR A 128 -47.08 23.30 7.16
N PRO A 129 -47.19 23.30 5.82
CA PRO A 129 -46.95 22.10 4.99
C PRO A 129 -46.41 22.47 3.57
N SER A 130 -46.09 21.63 2.58
CA SER A 130 -45.97 20.19 2.32
C SER A 130 -45.24 20.06 0.96
N ARG A 131 -44.39 19.05 0.79
CA ARG A 131 -43.94 18.57 -0.51
C ARG A 131 -44.99 17.63 -1.06
N ASP A 132 -45.75 18.07 -2.07
CA ASP A 132 -46.35 17.21 -3.09
C ASP A 132 -46.96 18.07 -4.19
N SER A 133 -46.24 18.18 -5.31
CA SER A 133 -46.78 18.50 -6.63
C SER A 133 -45.77 18.09 -7.70
N LEU A 134 -45.93 16.83 -8.11
CA LEU A 134 -46.06 16.39 -9.50
C LEU A 134 -44.91 16.71 -10.47
N LEU A 135 -44.10 15.66 -10.69
CA LEU A 135 -43.86 15.14 -12.02
C LEU A 135 -45.11 15.28 -12.90
N ALA A 136 -45.06 16.17 -13.88
CA ALA A 136 -45.90 16.14 -15.07
C ALA A 136 -45.17 16.89 -16.21
N LEU A 137 -44.42 16.15 -17.02
CA LEU A 137 -44.30 16.30 -18.49
C LEU A 137 -43.12 15.47 -19.01
N ILE A 138 -43.44 14.27 -19.49
CA ILE A 138 -42.57 13.38 -20.27
C ILE A 138 -42.75 13.69 -21.77
N ASP A 139 -41.64 13.63 -22.50
CA ASP A 139 -41.45 13.41 -23.94
C ASP A 139 -42.27 14.18 -24.98
N LYS A 140 -41.54 14.86 -25.89
CA LYS A 140 -41.78 14.68 -27.33
C LYS A 140 -40.59 15.10 -28.23
N HIS A 141 -40.18 14.11 -29.03
CA HIS A 141 -39.60 14.16 -30.39
C HIS A 141 -38.07 14.05 -30.61
N LYS A 142 -37.72 12.88 -31.18
CA LYS A 142 -36.53 12.53 -31.95
C LYS A 142 -36.52 13.13 -33.37
N ASN A 143 -35.28 13.31 -33.87
CA ASN A 143 -34.76 13.25 -35.25
C ASN A 143 -35.13 14.32 -36.30
N ASN A 144 -34.09 15.00 -36.84
CA ASN A 144 -33.70 14.94 -38.26
C ASN A 144 -32.41 15.75 -38.57
N ASP A 145 -31.43 15.07 -39.18
CA ASP A 145 -30.41 15.56 -40.13
C ASP A 145 -30.82 14.98 -41.52
N PRO A 146 -30.33 15.32 -42.76
CA PRO A 146 -29.08 15.99 -43.16
C PRO A 146 -29.12 16.95 -44.40
N SER A 147 -28.04 17.71 -44.67
CA SER A 147 -27.56 18.02 -46.04
C SER A 147 -26.20 18.76 -46.09
N ASN A 148 -25.31 18.24 -46.95
CA ASN A 148 -23.89 18.51 -47.26
C ASN A 148 -23.75 19.52 -48.45
N PRO A 149 -22.62 19.69 -49.20
CA PRO A 149 -21.17 19.92 -48.93
C PRO A 149 -20.63 21.23 -49.59
N SER A 150 -19.33 21.59 -49.42
CA SER A 150 -18.40 22.26 -50.41
C SER A 150 -17.34 23.14 -49.72
N GLN A 151 -16.05 22.74 -49.72
CA GLN A 151 -14.90 23.18 -50.56
C GLN A 151 -14.35 24.63 -50.40
N GLY A 152 -13.00 24.68 -50.30
CA GLY A 152 -12.10 25.75 -50.78
C GLY A 152 -11.73 26.83 -49.75
N GLY A 153 -10.50 27.28 -49.56
CA GLY A 153 -9.20 27.05 -50.21
C GLY A 153 -8.18 28.13 -49.77
N GLU A 154 -6.89 27.82 -49.94
CA GLU A 154 -5.72 28.72 -50.19
C GLU A 154 -5.34 29.77 -49.11
N GLY A 155 -4.17 29.74 -48.45
CA GLY A 155 -2.76 29.82 -48.93
C GLY A 155 -2.12 31.13 -48.34
N PRO A 156 -0.79 31.43 -48.41
CA PRO A 156 0.42 30.69 -48.87
C PRO A 156 1.45 30.49 -47.71
N GLY A 157 2.63 29.85 -47.78
CA GLY A 157 3.51 29.37 -48.85
C GLY A 157 4.96 29.81 -48.60
N GLY A 158 5.93 28.88 -48.71
CA GLY A 158 7.39 29.07 -48.91
C GLY A 158 8.20 29.66 -47.74
N GLU A 159 9.46 29.32 -47.45
CA GLU A 159 10.56 28.62 -48.16
C GLU A 159 11.47 28.01 -47.05
N GLU A 160 11.75 26.70 -47.02
CA GLU A 160 12.94 26.01 -47.57
C GLU A 160 14.19 26.86 -47.89
N GLY A 161 15.36 26.41 -47.39
CA GLY A 161 16.63 27.00 -47.82
C GLY A 161 17.88 26.72 -46.97
N ASP A 162 18.26 25.45 -46.85
CA ASP A 162 19.46 24.95 -47.53
C ASP A 162 20.89 25.43 -47.11
N HIS A 163 21.71 24.41 -46.79
CA HIS A 163 23.18 24.20 -46.88
C HIS A 163 24.18 25.22 -46.26
N GLY A 164 25.35 24.81 -45.77
CA GLY A 164 26.04 23.54 -45.95
C GLY A 164 27.29 23.37 -45.08
N ASN A 165 27.54 22.10 -44.77
CA ASN A 165 28.79 21.36 -44.90
C ASN A 165 30.14 22.12 -44.74
N GLN A 166 31.02 21.58 -43.89
CA GLN A 166 32.11 20.68 -44.28
C GLN A 166 33.37 20.88 -43.40
N GLY A 167 33.93 19.78 -42.90
CA GLY A 167 35.24 19.75 -42.26
C GLY A 167 35.49 18.44 -41.53
N GLY A 168 35.88 17.40 -42.29
CA GLY A 168 36.16 16.06 -41.78
C GLY A 168 37.50 15.90 -41.05
N GLY A 169 37.61 14.76 -40.37
CA GLY A 169 38.84 14.21 -39.79
C GLY A 169 38.56 12.87 -39.12
N GLU A 170 39.12 11.81 -39.69
CA GLU A 170 39.00 10.38 -39.32
C GLU A 170 39.66 10.00 -37.97
N PRO A 171 39.46 8.75 -37.47
CA PRO A 171 39.44 8.41 -36.05
C PRO A 171 40.83 8.09 -35.48
N GLY A 172 41.09 8.60 -34.28
CA GLY A 172 42.24 8.22 -33.47
C GLY A 172 41.80 7.87 -32.06
N GLY A 173 41.74 6.58 -31.75
CA GLY A 173 41.54 6.10 -30.40
C GLY A 173 42.70 6.50 -29.49
N ASN A 174 42.38 7.00 -28.30
CA ASN A 174 43.11 6.61 -27.11
C ASN A 174 42.19 6.79 -25.89
N GLY A 175 42.11 5.74 -25.08
CA GLY A 175 41.21 5.66 -23.94
C GLY A 175 41.39 6.84 -22.99
N SER A 176 40.27 7.45 -22.61
CA SER A 176 40.14 8.18 -21.37
C SER A 176 38.88 7.67 -20.70
N LYS A 177 39.06 7.03 -19.55
CA LYS A 177 38.00 6.77 -18.56
C LYS A 177 37.05 7.98 -18.49
N PRO A 178 35.75 7.79 -18.20
CA PRO A 178 34.92 8.91 -17.77
C PRO A 178 35.62 9.55 -16.57
N THR A 179 36.13 10.78 -16.74
CA THR A 179 36.57 11.59 -15.61
C THR A 179 35.36 11.74 -14.70
N GLU A 180 35.51 11.27 -13.45
CA GLU A 180 34.55 11.44 -12.36
C GLU A 180 33.93 12.84 -12.44
N GLY A 181 32.60 12.89 -12.58
CA GLY A 181 31.86 14.14 -12.57
C GLY A 181 32.02 14.78 -11.20
N GLY A 182 32.54 16.01 -11.16
CA GLY A 182 32.57 16.80 -9.94
C GLY A 182 31.16 16.99 -9.37
N LYS A 183 31.08 17.28 -8.07
CA LYS A 183 29.81 17.50 -7.37
C LYS A 183 29.11 18.74 -7.88
N VAL A 184 27.78 18.76 -7.77
CA VAL A 184 26.97 19.96 -7.98
C VAL A 184 26.75 20.63 -6.62
N ILE A 185 27.14 21.90 -6.52
CA ILE A 185 27.03 22.70 -5.30
C ILE A 185 26.14 23.91 -5.60
N THR A 186 25.12 24.14 -4.79
CA THR A 186 24.25 25.32 -4.89
C THR A 186 24.45 26.18 -3.66
N LEU A 187 24.84 27.44 -3.88
CA LEU A 187 25.11 28.40 -2.82
C LEU A 187 23.87 29.23 -2.53
N ASN A 188 23.69 29.60 -1.26
CA ASN A 188 22.70 30.62 -0.88
C ASN A 188 23.19 32.03 -1.30
N PRO A 189 22.34 33.08 -1.22
CA PRO A 189 22.73 34.43 -1.63
C PRO A 189 23.91 35.04 -0.87
N GLU A 190 24.03 34.78 0.42
CA GLU A 190 25.12 35.29 1.25
C GLU A 190 26.46 34.63 0.85
N GLU A 191 26.46 33.31 0.67
CA GLU A 191 27.62 32.57 0.16
C GLU A 191 27.98 33.01 -1.26
N SER A 192 26.98 33.21 -2.11
CA SER A 192 27.13 33.65 -3.50
C SER A 192 27.81 35.01 -3.62
N SER A 193 27.59 35.91 -2.66
CA SER A 193 28.25 37.22 -2.59
C SER A 193 29.79 37.12 -2.51
N ASN A 194 30.32 35.99 -2.03
CA ASN A 194 31.76 35.73 -2.05
C ASN A 194 32.31 35.53 -3.46
N LEU A 195 31.48 35.19 -4.45
CA LEU A 195 31.90 34.87 -5.83
C LEU A 195 31.62 35.99 -6.82
N PHE A 196 30.51 36.70 -6.65
CA PHE A 196 30.16 37.84 -7.50
C PHE A 196 29.24 38.82 -6.81
N GLU A 197 29.22 40.05 -7.31
CA GLU A 197 28.32 41.11 -6.88
C GLU A 197 27.56 41.68 -8.09
N THR A 198 26.41 42.28 -7.81
CA THR A 198 25.63 43.00 -8.82
C THR A 198 25.27 44.40 -8.34
N ASN A 199 24.83 45.26 -9.25
CA ASN A 199 24.26 46.56 -8.89
C ASN A 199 22.73 46.53 -8.71
N LEU A 200 22.10 45.34 -8.67
CA LEU A 200 20.67 45.21 -8.41
C LEU A 200 20.33 45.79 -7.04
N LYS A 201 19.26 46.58 -7.00
CA LYS A 201 18.76 47.21 -5.77
C LYS A 201 17.24 47.30 -5.82
N ASN A 202 16.60 47.06 -4.68
CA ASN A 202 15.19 47.35 -4.51
C ASN A 202 14.96 48.86 -4.67
N GLY A 203 13.98 49.25 -5.48
CA GLY A 203 13.71 50.67 -5.69
C GLY A 203 12.91 51.01 -6.93
N ARG A 204 12.73 52.31 -7.16
CA ARG A 204 12.07 52.86 -8.34
C ARG A 204 13.10 53.32 -9.36
N VAL A 205 12.85 53.01 -10.63
CA VAL A 205 13.61 53.49 -11.78
C VAL A 205 12.66 54.11 -12.79
N ASP A 206 13.18 55.04 -13.59
CA ASP A 206 12.40 55.81 -14.57
C ASP A 206 12.79 55.52 -16.01
N GLU A 207 13.67 54.53 -16.23
CA GLU A 207 14.06 54.02 -17.53
C GLU A 207 13.66 52.54 -17.68
N PRO A 208 13.10 52.13 -18.82
CA PRO A 208 12.70 50.75 -19.07
C PRO A 208 13.91 49.81 -19.19
N LYS A 209 15.11 50.35 -19.40
CA LYS A 209 16.34 49.57 -19.50
C LYS A 209 17.16 49.75 -18.25
N TYR A 210 17.25 48.71 -17.43
CA TYR A 210 18.06 48.70 -16.23
C TYR A 210 19.49 48.29 -16.58
N ASP A 211 20.46 49.18 -16.31
CA ASP A 211 21.89 48.95 -16.56
C ASP A 211 22.47 47.92 -15.56
N LEU A 212 22.16 46.64 -15.73
CA LEU A 212 22.66 45.56 -14.90
C LEU A 212 24.17 45.39 -15.07
N LYS A 213 24.90 45.39 -13.95
CA LYS A 213 26.34 45.12 -13.87
C LYS A 213 26.58 43.93 -12.97
N ILE A 214 27.36 42.98 -13.47
CA ILE A 214 27.78 41.77 -12.76
C ILE A 214 29.31 41.78 -12.67
N THR A 215 29.84 41.82 -11.45
CA THR A 215 31.28 41.87 -11.20
C THR A 215 31.71 40.64 -10.42
N LEU A 216 32.70 39.90 -10.92
CA LEU A 216 33.28 38.77 -10.19
C LEU A 216 34.23 39.27 -9.10
N THR A 217 34.15 38.66 -7.91
CA THR A 217 35.11 38.90 -6.83
C THR A 217 36.46 38.21 -7.13
N GLU A 218 37.47 38.46 -6.30
CA GLU A 218 38.75 37.74 -6.40
C GLU A 218 38.64 36.22 -6.22
N LYS A 219 37.64 35.73 -5.47
CA LYS A 219 37.36 34.29 -5.37
C LYS A 219 36.65 33.78 -6.62
N GLY A 220 35.64 34.48 -7.11
CA GLY A 220 34.91 34.08 -8.33
C GLY A 220 35.80 34.07 -9.57
N LYS A 221 36.77 34.99 -9.68
CA LYS A 221 37.77 35.03 -10.77
C LYS A 221 38.68 33.80 -10.82
N LYS A 222 38.84 33.06 -9.70
CA LYS A 222 39.63 31.83 -9.64
C LYS A 222 38.88 30.61 -10.18
N LEU A 223 37.57 30.73 -10.40
CA LEU A 223 36.72 29.70 -10.96
C LEU A 223 36.48 29.94 -12.45
N LYS A 224 36.21 28.87 -13.21
CA LYS A 224 35.82 28.98 -14.62
C LYS A 224 34.33 29.27 -14.71
N LEU A 225 33.97 30.50 -15.08
CA LEU A 225 32.56 30.85 -15.31
C LEU A 225 32.02 30.16 -16.57
N LEU A 226 30.95 29.38 -16.41
CA LEU A 226 30.28 28.64 -17.47
C LEU A 226 29.08 29.40 -18.06
N SER A 227 28.24 30.00 -17.22
CA SER A 227 27.04 30.71 -17.68
C SER A 227 26.60 31.85 -16.76
N ARG A 228 25.83 32.78 -17.33
CA ARG A 228 25.15 33.87 -16.62
C ARG A 228 23.68 33.81 -17.00
N LYS A 229 22.79 33.71 -16.02
CA LYS A 229 21.34 33.69 -16.20
C LYS A 229 20.73 34.85 -15.42
N VAL A 230 19.79 35.55 -16.04
CA VAL A 230 18.92 36.50 -15.34
C VAL A 230 17.51 35.91 -15.36
N THR A 231 16.83 35.94 -14.21
CA THR A 231 15.41 35.61 -14.12
C THR A 231 14.64 36.90 -13.85
N ARG A 232 13.71 37.24 -14.75
CA ARG A 232 12.79 38.38 -14.62
C ARG A 232 11.35 37.86 -14.65
N ASN A 233 10.56 38.16 -13.62
CA ASN A 233 9.14 37.78 -13.55
C ASN A 233 8.91 36.29 -13.84
N GLY A 234 9.78 35.41 -13.30
CA GLY A 234 9.73 33.96 -13.51
C GLY A 234 10.36 33.45 -14.81
N SER A 235 10.58 34.33 -15.80
CA SER A 235 11.22 33.97 -17.06
C SER A 235 12.74 34.12 -16.98
N SER A 236 13.49 33.07 -17.29
CA SER A 236 14.95 33.11 -17.29
C SER A 236 15.55 33.19 -18.70
N PHE A 237 16.62 33.96 -18.85
CA PHE A 237 17.36 34.08 -20.11
C PHE A 237 18.88 34.12 -19.87
N LEU A 238 19.63 33.66 -20.87
CA LEU A 238 21.09 33.79 -20.87
C LEU A 238 21.47 35.26 -21.02
N TYR A 239 22.35 35.72 -20.14
CA TYR A 239 22.73 37.11 -20.04
C TYR A 239 24.11 37.37 -20.66
N PRO A 240 24.18 37.95 -21.87
CA PRO A 240 25.44 38.36 -22.46
C PRO A 240 26.03 39.55 -21.71
N LYS A 241 27.36 39.60 -21.60
CA LYS A 241 28.11 40.63 -20.90
C LYS A 241 27.71 42.03 -21.38
N ASP A 242 27.58 42.98 -20.43
CA ASP A 242 27.36 44.41 -20.68
C ASP A 242 26.03 44.81 -21.36
N LYS A 243 24.98 43.99 -21.25
CA LYS A 243 23.62 44.37 -21.73
C LYS A 243 22.71 44.78 -20.57
N GLY A 244 22.02 45.93 -20.66
CA GLY A 244 20.93 46.21 -19.72
C GLY A 244 19.80 45.18 -19.83
N ILE A 245 18.98 45.04 -18.78
CA ILE A 245 17.74 44.25 -18.80
C ILE A 245 16.56 45.15 -19.07
N SER A 246 15.61 44.71 -19.90
CA SER A 246 14.35 45.44 -20.09
C SER A 246 13.40 45.12 -18.95
N LEU A 247 12.80 46.15 -18.36
CA LEU A 247 11.79 46.06 -17.32
C LEU A 247 10.41 46.28 -17.95
N GLU A 248 9.43 45.54 -17.45
CA GLU A 248 8.01 45.80 -17.72
C GLU A 248 7.55 46.97 -16.83
N GLN A 249 6.58 47.74 -17.30
CA GLN A 249 6.02 48.82 -16.50
C GLN A 249 5.45 48.27 -15.19
N GLY A 250 5.77 48.93 -14.07
CA GLY A 250 5.40 48.48 -12.74
C GLY A 250 6.45 47.56 -12.10
N HIS A 251 5.99 46.57 -11.34
CA HIS A 251 6.84 45.74 -10.50
C HIS A 251 7.55 44.65 -11.30
N ASN A 252 8.85 44.49 -11.08
CA ASN A 252 9.68 43.46 -11.69
C ASN A 252 10.44 42.71 -10.61
N LYS A 253 10.30 41.38 -10.56
CA LYS A 253 11.13 40.50 -9.72
C LYS A 253 12.34 40.06 -10.54
N VAL A 254 13.55 40.39 -10.08
CA VAL A 254 14.80 40.14 -10.81
C VAL A 254 15.82 39.43 -9.93
N SER A 255 16.42 38.35 -10.43
CA SER A 255 17.59 37.71 -9.81
C SER A 255 18.61 37.29 -10.86
N VAL A 256 19.86 37.11 -10.43
CA VAL A 256 20.98 36.66 -11.27
C VAL A 256 21.53 35.35 -10.72
N THR A 257 21.74 34.37 -11.60
CA THR A 257 22.41 33.10 -11.29
C THR A 257 23.63 32.93 -12.18
N LEU A 258 24.79 32.71 -11.57
CA LEU A 258 26.04 32.37 -12.23
C LEU A 258 26.38 30.90 -12.00
N CYS A 259 26.80 30.22 -13.06
CA CYS A 259 27.31 28.85 -12.96
C CYS A 259 28.82 28.87 -13.18
N PHE A 260 29.56 28.27 -12.25
CA PHE A 260 31.01 28.15 -12.28
C PHE A 260 31.43 26.69 -12.31
N ARG A 261 32.68 26.46 -12.72
CA ARG A 261 33.40 25.21 -12.55
C ARG A 261 34.68 25.43 -11.77
N ASP A 262 34.87 24.67 -10.71
CA ASP A 262 36.15 24.64 -10.00
C ASP A 262 37.18 23.91 -10.87
N PRO A 263 38.28 24.55 -11.29
CA PRO A 263 39.28 23.92 -12.13
C PRO A 263 40.09 22.84 -11.42
N LYS A 264 40.05 22.76 -10.08
CA LYS A 264 40.78 21.77 -9.28
C LYS A 264 39.97 20.51 -9.02
N THR A 265 38.71 20.68 -8.63
CA THR A 265 37.83 19.56 -8.25
C THR A 265 36.86 19.16 -9.35
N ASN A 266 36.75 19.96 -10.42
CA ASN A 266 35.76 19.81 -11.49
C ASN A 266 34.30 19.99 -11.02
N ASP A 267 34.08 20.45 -9.78
CA ASP A 267 32.76 20.71 -9.23
C ASP A 267 32.05 21.84 -9.97
N GLN A 268 30.73 21.71 -10.12
CA GLN A 268 29.88 22.72 -10.73
C GLN A 268 29.13 23.49 -9.64
N ILE A 269 29.34 24.80 -9.60
CA ILE A 269 28.85 25.67 -8.53
C ILE A 269 27.81 26.63 -9.09
N TYR A 270 26.58 26.57 -8.57
CA TYR A 270 25.50 27.51 -8.85
C TYR A 270 25.43 28.55 -7.74
N ALA A 271 25.65 29.82 -8.09
CA ALA A 271 25.60 30.94 -7.17
C ALA A 271 24.53 31.93 -7.62
N SER A 272 23.58 32.27 -6.75
CA SER A 272 22.45 33.14 -7.09
C SER A 272 22.36 34.33 -6.15
N THR A 273 21.91 35.48 -6.67
CA THR A 273 21.53 36.61 -5.83
C THR A 273 20.20 36.34 -5.12
N GLU A 274 19.88 37.17 -4.13
CA GLU A 274 18.50 37.34 -3.71
C GLU A 274 17.61 37.87 -4.86
N VAL A 275 16.29 37.86 -4.65
CA VAL A 275 15.33 38.40 -5.62
C VAL A 275 15.08 39.88 -5.29
N TYR A 276 15.37 40.74 -6.26
CA TYR A 276 15.16 42.19 -6.16
C TYR A 276 13.82 42.59 -6.76
N ASN A 277 13.12 43.52 -6.12
CA ASN A 277 11.88 44.14 -6.59
C ASN A 277 12.19 45.53 -7.15
N ILE A 278 12.18 45.66 -8.47
CA ILE A 278 12.45 46.91 -9.20
C ILE A 278 11.14 47.42 -9.79
N ILE A 279 10.78 48.66 -9.47
CA ILE A 279 9.56 49.30 -9.95
C ILE A 279 9.93 50.26 -11.07
N TYR A 280 9.56 49.94 -12.30
CA TYR A 280 9.73 50.83 -13.43
C TYR A 280 8.50 51.74 -13.59
N THR A 281 8.70 53.04 -13.39
CA THR A 281 7.68 54.08 -13.57
C THR A 281 8.08 55.03 -14.70
N PRO A 282 7.33 55.08 -15.81
CA PRO A 282 7.61 56.00 -16.92
C PRO A 282 7.59 57.49 -16.52
N LYS A 283 8.37 58.33 -17.21
CA LYS A 283 8.44 59.79 -16.93
C LYS A 283 7.25 60.58 -17.50
N ASP A 284 6.57 60.03 -18.48
CA ASP A 284 5.58 60.71 -19.31
C ASP A 284 4.14 60.60 -18.78
N HIS A 285 3.80 59.51 -18.09
CA HIS A 285 2.48 59.29 -17.48
C HIS A 285 2.56 58.84 -16.02
N PHE A 286 1.43 58.87 -15.32
CA PHE A 286 1.34 58.43 -13.93
C PHE A 286 1.19 56.91 -13.87
N LEU A 287 1.76 56.32 -12.82
CA LEU A 287 1.55 54.93 -12.45
C LEU A 287 0.85 54.90 -11.09
N LEU A 288 -0.42 54.48 -11.09
CA LEU A 288 -1.19 54.16 -9.89
C LEU A 288 -1.03 52.66 -9.59
N THR A 289 -0.67 52.34 -8.36
CA THR A 289 -0.58 50.96 -7.88
C THR A 289 -1.41 50.80 -6.62
N VAL A 290 -2.21 49.74 -6.56
CA VAL A 290 -2.93 49.34 -5.34
C VAL A 290 -2.40 47.99 -4.91
N GLN A 291 -1.67 47.93 -3.81
CA GLN A 291 -1.09 46.70 -3.27
C GLN A 291 -1.92 46.20 -2.09
N VAL A 292 -2.23 44.91 -2.03
CA VAL A 292 -2.73 44.27 -0.80
C VAL A 292 -1.55 43.95 0.12
N LEU A 293 -1.64 44.35 1.39
CA LEU A 293 -0.60 44.10 2.39
C LEU A 293 -0.99 42.92 3.28
N GLY A 294 0.01 42.26 3.86
CA GLY A 294 -0.21 41.13 4.80
C GLY A 294 -0.52 39.80 4.11
N THR A 295 -0.31 39.71 2.80
CA THR A 295 -0.38 38.47 2.01
C THR A 295 1.01 37.86 1.83
N ASN A 296 1.11 36.53 1.75
CA ASN A 296 2.37 35.82 1.48
C ASN A 296 2.93 36.17 0.10
N ASP A 297 2.04 36.42 -0.86
CA ASP A 297 2.38 36.92 -2.19
C ASP A 297 2.19 38.43 -2.31
N ILE A 298 2.95 39.05 -3.21
CA ILE A 298 2.77 40.46 -3.55
C ILE A 298 1.60 40.57 -4.54
N VAL A 299 0.47 41.11 -4.09
CA VAL A 299 -0.74 41.27 -4.90
C VAL A 299 -0.95 42.74 -5.26
N TYR A 300 -1.08 43.03 -6.55
CA TYR A 300 -1.50 44.33 -7.08
C TYR A 300 -2.86 44.23 -7.74
N LEU A 301 -3.79 45.08 -7.30
CA LEU A 301 -5.13 45.18 -7.87
C LEU A 301 -5.12 46.10 -9.10
N LYS A 302 -5.82 45.67 -10.13
CA LYS A 302 -6.06 46.38 -11.38
C LYS A 302 -7.51 46.86 -11.45
N ASN A 303 -7.77 47.74 -12.41
CA ASN A 303 -9.10 48.28 -12.63
C ASN A 303 -10.08 47.17 -13.06
N GLY A 304 -11.18 47.02 -12.33
CA GLY A 304 -12.19 46.00 -12.51
C GLY A 304 -12.00 44.73 -11.67
N ASP A 305 -10.88 44.60 -10.95
CA ASP A 305 -10.60 43.38 -10.18
C ASP A 305 -11.62 43.16 -9.05
N ASP A 306 -11.94 41.89 -8.78
CA ASP A 306 -12.65 41.45 -7.59
C ASP A 306 -11.74 40.51 -6.80
N TYR A 307 -11.23 41.00 -5.68
CA TYR A 307 -10.26 40.30 -4.86
C TYR A 307 -10.91 39.79 -3.58
N THR A 308 -10.89 38.47 -3.38
CA THR A 308 -11.48 37.85 -2.19
C THR A 308 -10.50 37.90 -1.02
N VAL A 309 -10.99 38.28 0.14
CA VAL A 309 -10.27 38.26 1.41
C VAL A 309 -11.13 37.64 2.48
N TYR A 310 -10.49 37.21 3.55
CA TYR A 310 -11.17 36.54 4.66
C TYR A 310 -10.85 37.15 6.02
N ASN A 311 -10.02 38.19 6.02
CA ASN A 311 -9.83 39.04 7.18
C ASN A 311 -10.77 40.24 7.07
N LYS A 312 -11.57 40.47 8.12
CA LYS A 312 -12.42 41.66 8.21
C LYS A 312 -11.63 42.96 8.12
N ASN A 313 -10.41 42.96 8.64
CA ASN A 313 -9.50 44.09 8.60
C ASN A 313 -8.35 43.75 7.65
N ILE A 314 -8.14 44.60 6.66
CA ILE A 314 -7.02 44.47 5.72
C ILE A 314 -6.30 45.81 5.60
N SER A 315 -5.09 45.79 5.06
CA SER A 315 -4.36 47.00 4.72
C SER A 315 -4.06 47.02 3.22
N LEU A 316 -4.30 48.15 2.57
CA LEU A 316 -3.86 48.40 1.20
C LEU A 316 -2.73 49.42 1.20
N ARG A 317 -1.84 49.37 0.21
CA ARG A 317 -0.94 50.47 -0.10
C ARG A 317 -1.28 51.02 -1.47
N VAL A 318 -1.72 52.27 -1.50
CA VAL A 318 -1.98 53.00 -2.75
C VAL A 318 -0.81 53.92 -2.98
N THR A 319 -0.16 53.84 -4.15
CA THR A 319 0.89 54.79 -4.52
C THR A 319 0.66 55.34 -5.92
N VAL A 320 0.98 56.62 -6.10
CA VAL A 320 0.96 57.27 -7.40
C VAL A 320 2.33 57.86 -7.68
N SER A 321 2.91 57.52 -8.80
CA SER A 321 4.24 58.00 -9.17
C SER A 321 4.33 58.40 -10.64
N LYS A 322 5.22 59.34 -10.95
CA LYS A 322 5.60 59.71 -12.32
C LYS A 322 7.12 59.89 -12.33
N GLY A 323 7.82 59.07 -13.11
CA GLY A 323 9.25 58.81 -12.92
C GLY A 323 9.56 58.38 -11.47
N THR A 324 10.60 58.96 -10.88
CA THR A 324 11.01 58.69 -9.49
C THR A 324 10.23 59.48 -8.44
N LYS A 325 9.32 60.39 -8.85
CA LYS A 325 8.57 61.28 -7.95
C LYS A 325 7.23 60.66 -7.53
N GLN A 326 6.93 60.74 -6.24
CA GLN A 326 5.64 60.35 -5.63
C GLN A 326 4.65 61.52 -5.69
N TYR A 327 3.37 61.20 -5.85
CA TYR A 327 2.25 62.12 -5.92
C TYR A 327 1.16 61.70 -4.96
N LYS A 328 0.31 62.66 -4.58
CA LYS A 328 -0.77 62.41 -3.64
C LYS A 328 -1.80 61.45 -4.21
N GLU A 329 -2.07 60.42 -3.43
CA GLU A 329 -3.05 59.38 -3.65
C GLU A 329 -4.35 59.65 -2.88
N TYR A 330 -5.43 59.05 -3.37
CA TYR A 330 -6.74 59.08 -2.74
C TYR A 330 -7.39 57.70 -2.88
N LEU A 331 -8.04 57.24 -1.83
CA LEU A 331 -8.85 56.03 -1.84
C LEU A 331 -10.26 56.34 -1.33
N ARG A 332 -11.29 55.84 -2.01
CA ARG A 332 -12.68 56.05 -1.61
C ARG A 332 -13.46 54.73 -1.68
N LYS A 333 -14.40 54.52 -0.76
CA LYS A 333 -15.39 53.44 -0.84
C LYS A 333 -16.58 53.90 -1.70
N ILE A 334 -16.99 53.13 -2.71
CA ILE A 334 -18.12 53.45 -3.61
C ILE A 334 -19.29 52.47 -3.36
N PRO A 335 -20.57 52.88 -3.50
CA PRO A 335 -21.08 54.13 -4.07
C PRO A 335 -21.25 55.29 -3.06
N SER A 336 -20.52 55.33 -1.94
CA SER A 336 -20.76 56.40 -0.96
C SER A 336 -20.33 57.78 -1.49
N ASP A 337 -21.14 58.81 -1.22
CA ASP A 337 -20.86 60.23 -1.49
C ASP A 337 -19.88 60.84 -0.46
N GLY A 338 -19.18 60.01 0.31
CA GLY A 338 -18.30 60.45 1.40
C GLY A 338 -16.97 61.03 0.92
N ASP A 339 -16.26 61.64 1.89
CA ASP A 339 -14.87 62.06 1.73
C ASP A 339 -13.96 60.86 1.41
N ASP A 340 -12.81 61.15 0.82
CA ASP A 340 -11.78 60.14 0.64
C ASP A 340 -11.29 59.63 2.00
N LEU A 341 -10.95 58.35 2.06
CA LEU A 341 -10.37 57.75 3.24
C LEU A 341 -9.04 58.45 3.56
N THR A 342 -8.71 58.49 4.85
CA THR A 342 -7.41 59.00 5.31
C THR A 342 -6.40 57.86 5.31
N PRO A 343 -5.20 58.03 4.72
CA PRO A 343 -4.15 57.03 4.84
C PRO A 343 -3.68 56.93 6.29
N SER A 344 -3.44 55.71 6.74
CA SER A 344 -2.93 55.36 8.07
C SER A 344 -1.49 55.83 8.29
N ASP A 345 -0.70 55.99 7.21
CA ASP A 345 0.67 56.48 7.28
C ASP A 345 1.08 57.27 6.02
N SER A 346 2.30 57.83 6.03
CA SER A 346 2.85 58.62 4.91
C SER A 346 3.27 57.78 3.70
N SER A 347 3.15 56.45 3.76
CA SER A 347 3.47 55.53 2.64
C SER A 347 2.29 55.23 1.74
N GLY A 348 1.13 55.86 1.99
CA GLY A 348 -0.13 55.59 1.31
C GLY A 348 -0.79 54.30 1.76
N ARG A 349 -0.54 53.86 3.01
CA ARG A 349 -1.23 52.72 3.61
C ARG A 349 -2.65 53.13 4.01
N TYR A 350 -3.64 52.29 3.73
CA TYR A 350 -5.03 52.43 4.15
C TYR A 350 -5.47 51.18 4.89
N ASP A 351 -5.87 51.31 6.15
CA ASP A 351 -6.46 50.21 6.90
C ASP A 351 -7.98 50.21 6.70
N LEU A 352 -8.49 49.12 6.13
CA LEU A 352 -9.89 48.98 5.73
C LEU A 352 -10.59 47.99 6.65
N LYS A 353 -11.81 48.35 7.07
CA LYS A 353 -12.75 47.46 7.75
C LYS A 353 -13.87 47.10 6.80
N LEU A 354 -13.96 45.82 6.47
CA LEU A 354 -14.85 45.29 5.44
C LEU A 354 -16.20 44.84 6.03
N ASN A 355 -17.24 44.96 5.22
CA ASN A 355 -18.52 44.30 5.46
C ASN A 355 -18.52 42.95 4.75
N VAL A 356 -19.22 41.94 5.28
CA VAL A 356 -19.36 40.64 4.60
C VAL A 356 -19.95 40.86 3.20
N GLY A 357 -19.35 40.22 2.20
CA GLY A 357 -19.65 40.42 0.79
C GLY A 357 -18.78 41.49 0.09
N PRO A 358 -19.22 42.01 -1.07
CA PRO A 358 -18.41 42.89 -1.90
C PRO A 358 -18.28 44.31 -1.31
N ASN A 359 -17.04 44.80 -1.21
CA ASN A 359 -16.72 46.18 -0.82
C ASN A 359 -16.01 46.85 -2.00
N LYS A 360 -16.70 47.79 -2.67
CA LYS A 360 -16.13 48.47 -3.83
C LYS A 360 -15.34 49.72 -3.44
N TYR A 361 -14.19 49.90 -4.09
CA TYR A 361 -13.29 51.02 -3.86
C TYR A 361 -12.85 51.66 -5.18
N ARG A 362 -12.54 52.96 -5.14
CA ARG A 362 -11.92 53.73 -6.21
C ARG A 362 -10.65 54.39 -5.68
N ALA A 363 -9.50 53.98 -6.19
CA ALA A 363 -8.22 54.64 -5.99
C ALA A 363 -7.97 55.64 -7.13
N ARG A 364 -7.38 56.79 -6.82
CA ARG A 364 -6.98 57.78 -7.83
C ARG A 364 -5.78 58.62 -7.41
N GLY A 365 -5.10 59.22 -8.38
CA GLY A 365 -4.16 60.32 -8.15
C GLY A 365 -3.46 60.79 -9.43
N GLY A 366 -2.80 61.95 -9.33
CA GLY A 366 -2.23 62.65 -10.48
C GLY A 366 -2.21 64.17 -10.29
N ASP A 367 -2.09 64.95 -11.37
CA ASP A 367 -2.01 66.41 -11.34
C ASP A 367 -3.26 67.11 -11.92
N GLY A 368 -4.34 67.14 -11.13
CA GLY A 368 -5.54 67.90 -11.49
C GLY A 368 -6.29 67.26 -12.67
N GLN A 369 -5.97 67.69 -13.90
CA GLN A 369 -6.61 67.27 -15.17
C GLN A 369 -6.16 65.87 -15.65
N ASN A 370 -4.97 65.41 -15.25
CA ASN A 370 -4.46 64.09 -15.60
C ASN A 370 -4.42 63.21 -14.34
N GLN A 371 -5.39 62.31 -14.21
CA GLN A 371 -5.50 61.39 -13.07
C GLN A 371 -5.59 59.96 -13.56
N GLU A 372 -4.86 59.07 -12.89
CA GLU A 372 -5.08 57.64 -12.99
C GLU A 372 -6.18 57.23 -12.03
N VAL A 373 -7.03 56.30 -12.47
CA VAL A 373 -8.16 55.79 -11.68
C VAL A 373 -8.14 54.27 -11.73
N CYS A 374 -8.31 53.64 -10.58
CA CYS A 374 -8.45 52.20 -10.44
C CYS A 374 -9.65 51.91 -9.54
N GLU A 375 -10.70 51.33 -10.12
CA GLU A 375 -11.84 50.79 -9.39
C GLU A 375 -11.65 49.30 -9.18
N PHE A 376 -11.94 48.80 -7.99
CA PHE A 376 -11.80 47.39 -7.66
C PHE A 376 -12.78 47.01 -6.55
N THR A 377 -13.06 45.72 -6.42
CA THR A 377 -13.90 45.15 -5.37
C THR A 377 -13.03 44.31 -4.46
N ILE A 378 -13.25 44.43 -3.16
CA ILE A 378 -12.72 43.51 -2.16
C ILE A 378 -13.89 42.76 -1.53
N THR A 379 -13.98 41.47 -1.83
CA THR A 379 -15.06 40.62 -1.34
C THR A 379 -14.62 39.94 -0.05
N TYR A 380 -15.24 40.31 1.07
CA TYR A 380 -14.95 39.68 2.37
C TYR A 380 -15.88 38.48 2.60
N LYS A 381 -15.30 37.29 2.66
CA LYS A 381 -16.00 36.04 2.96
C LYS A 381 -15.68 35.53 4.36
N THR A 382 -16.65 34.91 5.01
CA THR A 382 -16.48 34.20 6.29
C THR A 382 -16.51 32.68 6.14
N GLU A 383 -17.06 32.20 5.03
CA GLU A 383 -17.10 30.79 4.65
C GLU A 383 -15.68 30.23 4.42
N ILE A 384 -15.50 28.96 4.80
CA ILE A 384 -14.29 28.20 4.51
C ILE A 384 -14.55 27.50 3.19
N ASP A 385 -13.95 28.00 2.13
CA ASP A 385 -14.07 27.44 0.78
C ASP A 385 -13.10 26.27 0.61
N THR A 386 -11.89 26.38 1.17
CA THR A 386 -10.85 25.35 1.00
C THR A 386 -10.01 25.16 2.27
N LEU A 387 -9.51 23.95 2.43
CA LEU A 387 -8.44 23.59 3.35
C LEU A 387 -7.27 23.02 2.52
N GLN A 388 -6.05 23.50 2.74
CA GLN A 388 -4.89 23.17 1.93
C GLN A 388 -3.76 22.61 2.78
N LEU A 389 -3.05 21.60 2.28
CA LEU A 389 -1.84 21.00 2.85
C LEU A 389 -0.67 21.27 1.90
N ILE A 390 0.41 21.88 2.42
CA ILE A 390 1.56 22.29 1.62
C ILE A 390 2.85 21.79 2.29
N SER A 391 3.62 20.96 1.61
CA SER A 391 4.97 20.58 2.09
C SER A 391 5.98 21.70 1.86
N ARG A 392 7.01 21.80 2.71
CA ARG A 392 8.05 22.84 2.58
C ARG A 392 8.81 22.72 1.26
N ASP A 393 9.06 21.49 0.81
CA ASP A 393 9.72 21.19 -0.46
C ASP A 393 8.80 21.35 -1.69
N LYS A 394 7.53 21.74 -1.48
CA LYS A 394 6.51 21.99 -2.51
C LYS A 394 6.16 20.77 -3.37
N LYS A 395 6.48 19.55 -2.94
CA LYS A 395 6.02 18.33 -3.61
C LYS A 395 4.56 18.01 -3.31
N ILE A 396 4.07 18.44 -2.15
CA ILE A 396 2.66 18.40 -1.79
C ILE A 396 2.13 19.83 -1.80
N ASP A 397 1.09 20.05 -2.60
CA ASP A 397 0.31 21.28 -2.64
C ASP A 397 -1.15 20.92 -2.95
N GLU A 398 -1.81 20.33 -1.96
CA GLU A 398 -3.12 19.69 -2.11
C GLU A 398 -4.22 20.53 -1.46
N LYS A 399 -5.34 20.70 -2.17
CA LYS A 399 -6.52 21.45 -1.71
C LYS A 399 -7.74 20.55 -1.59
N ALA A 400 -8.33 20.55 -0.40
CA ALA A 400 -9.66 20.03 -0.14
C ALA A 400 -10.68 21.16 -0.26
N GLU A 401 -11.66 20.99 -1.16
CA GLU A 401 -12.78 21.92 -1.33
C GLU A 401 -13.84 21.68 -0.24
N SER A 402 -14.64 22.69 0.08
CA SER A 402 -15.64 22.63 1.16
C SER A 402 -16.66 21.49 1.03
N THR A 403 -16.97 21.08 -0.20
CA THR A 403 -17.84 19.93 -0.48
C THR A 403 -17.24 18.58 -0.09
N SER A 404 -15.94 18.53 0.19
CA SER A 404 -15.20 17.31 0.56
C SER A 404 -14.87 17.22 2.05
N PHE A 405 -15.23 18.24 2.84
CA PHE A 405 -15.04 18.20 4.29
C PHE A 405 -15.79 17.01 4.91
N GLY A 406 -15.17 16.36 5.89
CA GLY A 406 -15.54 15.05 6.42
C GLY A 406 -14.90 13.87 5.67
N GLY A 407 -14.25 14.13 4.54
CA GLY A 407 -13.60 13.12 3.70
C GLY A 407 -12.12 12.88 3.98
N ARG A 408 -11.53 12.05 3.13
CA ARG A 408 -10.10 11.72 3.12
C ARG A 408 -9.54 11.62 1.70
N LYS A 409 -8.23 11.81 1.53
CA LYS A 409 -7.52 11.62 0.25
C LYS A 409 -6.11 11.05 0.46
N GLU A 410 -5.75 10.06 -0.35
CA GLU A 410 -4.38 9.53 -0.41
C GLU A 410 -3.47 10.40 -1.28
N LEU A 411 -2.22 10.56 -0.83
CA LEU A 411 -1.18 11.34 -1.51
C LEU A 411 0.16 10.58 -1.50
N ASP A 412 0.77 10.42 -2.67
CA ASP A 412 2.12 9.89 -2.78
C ASP A 412 3.15 10.98 -2.47
N TYR A 413 4.14 10.67 -1.62
CA TYR A 413 5.22 11.58 -1.27
C TYR A 413 6.57 10.89 -1.39
N LYS A 414 7.34 11.25 -2.42
CA LYS A 414 8.68 10.74 -2.65
C LYS A 414 9.75 11.69 -2.14
N SER A 415 10.57 11.26 -1.18
CA SER A 415 11.60 12.11 -0.57
C SER A 415 12.80 11.34 -0.01
N LYS A 416 13.94 12.03 0.09
CA LYS A 416 15.16 11.49 0.73
C LYS A 416 15.10 11.53 2.26
N SER A 417 14.28 12.44 2.78
CA SER A 417 14.05 12.62 4.21
C SER A 417 12.73 11.94 4.57
N ASP A 418 12.74 11.20 5.67
CA ASP A 418 11.53 10.68 6.31
C ASP A 418 10.82 11.77 7.13
N GLU A 419 11.44 12.93 7.34
CA GLU A 419 10.82 14.08 7.97
C GLU A 419 10.01 14.90 6.94
N LEU A 420 8.69 14.99 7.14
CA LEU A 420 7.78 15.85 6.40
C LEU A 420 7.56 17.15 7.17
N GLU A 421 8.05 18.25 6.61
CA GLU A 421 7.68 19.58 7.04
C GLU A 421 6.50 20.09 6.22
N PHE A 422 5.38 20.40 6.88
CA PHE A 422 4.15 20.82 6.20
C PHE A 422 3.41 21.95 6.91
N LEU A 423 2.67 22.73 6.13
CA LEU A 423 1.78 23.78 6.58
C LEU A 423 0.36 23.42 6.16
N VAL A 424 -0.61 23.69 7.03
CA VAL A 424 -2.04 23.63 6.70
C VAL A 424 -2.62 25.03 6.68
N THR A 425 -3.45 25.34 5.68
CA THR A 425 -4.08 26.65 5.56
C THR A 425 -5.55 26.55 5.19
N LEU A 426 -6.40 27.24 5.95
CA LEU A 426 -7.79 27.49 5.57
C LEU A 426 -7.87 28.70 4.65
N SER A 427 -8.81 28.69 3.71
CA SER A 427 -9.09 29.85 2.86
C SER A 427 -9.36 31.10 3.71
N ASN A 428 -10.05 30.92 4.85
CA ASN A 428 -10.43 32.02 5.72
C ASN A 428 -9.43 32.43 6.82
N GLY A 429 -8.21 31.90 6.76
CA GLY A 429 -7.21 32.07 7.80
C GLY A 429 -7.29 30.98 8.88
N ASN A 430 -6.18 30.77 9.57
CA ASN A 430 -5.98 29.56 10.38
C ASN A 430 -6.54 29.64 11.81
N ASP A 431 -7.12 30.78 12.21
CA ASP A 431 -7.65 30.99 13.56
C ASP A 431 -8.77 30.00 13.93
N GLN A 432 -9.38 29.35 12.94
CA GLN A 432 -10.43 28.35 13.13
C GLN A 432 -9.91 26.91 13.22
N ILE A 433 -8.61 26.65 12.97
CA ILE A 433 -8.03 25.31 13.11
C ILE A 433 -7.94 24.98 14.60
N THR A 434 -8.69 23.96 15.02
CA THR A 434 -8.78 23.54 16.42
C THR A 434 -7.89 22.35 16.74
N ARG A 435 -7.49 21.55 15.73
CA ARG A 435 -6.59 20.41 15.94
C ARG A 435 -5.88 19.99 14.67
N VAL A 436 -4.65 19.50 14.82
CA VAL A 436 -3.92 18.75 13.79
C VAL A 436 -3.40 17.49 14.47
N ASP A 437 -3.92 16.33 14.06
CA ASP A 437 -3.47 15.02 14.54
C ASP A 437 -2.74 14.31 13.41
N VAL A 438 -1.68 13.60 13.77
CA VAL A 438 -0.97 12.72 12.85
C VAL A 438 -0.99 11.30 13.40
N GLU A 439 -1.37 10.35 12.57
CA GLU A 439 -1.54 8.96 12.94
C GLU A 439 -0.84 8.05 11.93
N ASN A 440 -0.12 7.04 12.43
CA ASN A 440 0.39 5.93 11.64
C ASN A 440 0.28 4.64 12.49
N ARG A 441 0.75 3.51 11.98
CA ARG A 441 0.71 2.23 12.74
C ARG A 441 1.48 2.26 14.07
N LEU A 442 2.38 3.23 14.27
CA LEU A 442 3.17 3.37 15.51
C LEU A 442 2.41 4.15 16.59
N GLY A 443 1.35 4.86 16.22
CA GLY A 443 0.45 5.57 17.13
C GLY A 443 -0.04 6.91 16.59
N SER A 444 -0.76 7.63 17.45
CA SER A 444 -1.30 8.96 17.16
C SER A 444 -0.55 10.04 17.95
N THR A 445 -0.30 11.18 17.31
CA THR A 445 0.36 12.35 17.88
C THR A 445 -0.46 13.59 17.58
N ALA A 446 -0.85 14.33 18.62
CA ALA A 446 -1.45 15.64 18.45
C ALA A 446 -0.34 16.68 18.23
N LEU A 447 -0.30 17.30 17.05
CA LEU A 447 0.66 18.37 16.71
C LEU A 447 0.13 19.76 17.10
N HIS A 448 -1.11 19.85 17.59
CA HIS A 448 -1.81 21.10 17.90
C HIS A 448 -1.09 22.01 18.91
N GLU A 449 -0.27 21.47 19.83
CA GLU A 449 0.49 22.26 20.81
C GLU A 449 1.65 23.07 20.20
N GLN A 450 1.94 22.90 18.90
CA GLN A 450 2.99 23.60 18.16
C GLN A 450 2.44 24.68 17.20
N ILE A 451 1.13 24.97 17.23
CA ILE A 451 0.50 25.81 16.20
C ILE A 451 0.66 27.30 16.50
N SER A 452 1.55 27.95 15.76
CA SER A 452 1.36 29.34 15.36
C SER A 452 0.79 29.38 13.94
N PRO A 453 -0.23 30.22 13.64
CA PRO A 453 -0.70 30.42 12.28
C PRO A 453 0.44 30.74 11.32
N GLY A 454 0.63 29.91 10.30
CA GLY A 454 1.64 30.11 9.25
C GLY A 454 3.01 29.44 9.49
N GLU A 455 3.18 28.66 10.57
CA GLU A 455 4.39 27.88 10.80
C GLU A 455 4.30 26.46 10.22
N TYR A 456 5.43 25.96 9.74
CA TYR A 456 5.54 24.57 9.31
C TYR A 456 5.62 23.67 10.53
N MET A 457 4.77 22.65 10.57
CA MET A 457 4.88 21.52 11.47
C MET A 457 5.86 20.50 10.87
N SER A 458 6.47 19.69 11.72
CA SER A 458 7.34 18.59 11.28
C SER A 458 6.86 17.28 11.87
N TYR A 459 6.83 16.23 11.04
CA TYR A 459 6.52 14.88 11.49
C TYR A 459 7.34 13.83 10.73
N LYS A 460 7.76 12.78 11.42
CA LYS A 460 8.50 11.67 10.83
C LYS A 460 7.53 10.65 10.22
N LEU A 461 7.56 10.53 8.91
CA LEU A 461 6.76 9.58 8.14
C LEU A 461 7.23 8.15 8.36
N ASP A 462 6.27 7.22 8.28
CA ASP A 462 6.52 5.79 8.29
C ASP A 462 6.56 5.26 6.85
N ALA A 463 7.62 4.53 6.49
CA ALA A 463 7.76 3.97 5.15
C ALA A 463 6.98 2.64 4.99
N ALA A 464 6.59 2.01 6.11
CA ALA A 464 5.86 0.75 6.09
C ALA A 464 4.35 0.90 5.86
N GLY A 465 3.80 2.12 5.95
CA GLY A 465 2.38 2.38 5.81
C GLY A 465 2.04 3.87 5.73
N PRO A 466 0.80 4.23 5.37
CA PRO A 466 0.40 5.62 5.25
C PRO A 466 0.45 6.33 6.61
N THR A 467 0.80 7.61 6.56
CA THR A 467 0.70 8.53 7.70
C THR A 467 -0.47 9.49 7.46
N SER A 468 -1.51 9.38 8.28
CA SER A 468 -2.73 10.18 8.20
C SER A 468 -2.57 11.52 8.92
N ILE A 469 -2.77 12.62 8.23
CA ILE A 469 -2.81 13.98 8.78
C ILE A 469 -4.28 14.43 8.82
N LYS A 470 -4.86 14.46 10.02
CA LYS A 470 -6.23 14.95 10.25
C LYS A 470 -6.21 16.39 10.73
N VAL A 471 -6.89 17.27 10.02
CA VAL A 471 -7.07 18.67 10.42
C VAL A 471 -8.52 18.88 10.81
N THR A 472 -8.74 19.35 12.02
CA THR A 472 -10.05 19.72 12.56
C THR A 472 -10.14 21.23 12.70
N PHE A 473 -11.28 21.80 12.32
CA PHE A 473 -11.53 23.25 12.36
C PHE A 473 -13.00 23.58 12.56
N LYS A 474 -13.32 24.83 12.90
CA LYS A 474 -14.70 25.32 13.02
C LYS A 474 -15.14 26.09 11.78
N ASP A 475 -16.35 25.81 11.29
CA ASP A 475 -16.96 26.56 10.21
C ASP A 475 -17.49 27.93 10.67
N SER A 476 -18.08 28.68 9.74
CA SER A 476 -18.64 30.02 10.01
C SER A 476 -19.80 30.03 11.02
N GLN A 477 -20.44 28.89 11.28
CA GLN A 477 -21.50 28.71 12.28
C GLN A 477 -20.94 28.19 13.61
N GLY A 478 -19.63 27.93 13.69
CA GLY A 478 -18.96 27.36 14.86
C GLY A 478 -19.09 25.84 14.97
N MET A 479 -19.61 25.16 13.95
CA MET A 479 -19.69 23.70 13.89
C MET A 479 -18.33 23.11 13.52
N GLU A 480 -17.99 21.97 14.12
CA GLU A 480 -16.73 21.28 13.84
C GLU A 480 -16.77 20.58 12.48
N GLN A 481 -15.70 20.73 11.72
CA GLN A 481 -15.43 20.10 10.43
C GLN A 481 -14.03 19.51 10.45
N PHE A 482 -13.76 18.55 9.56
CA PHE A 482 -12.42 17.98 9.43
C PHE A 482 -12.10 17.56 8.00
N TYR A 483 -10.82 17.28 7.73
CA TYR A 483 -10.38 16.57 6.53
C TYR A 483 -9.12 15.76 6.85
N ILE A 484 -8.90 14.66 6.13
CA ILE A 484 -7.77 13.75 6.34
C ILE A 484 -6.96 13.60 5.05
N TRP A 485 -5.64 13.73 5.14
CA TRP A 485 -4.72 13.32 4.07
C TRP A 485 -3.91 12.11 4.50
N ASP A 486 -3.93 11.05 3.70
CA ASP A 486 -3.14 9.84 3.92
C ASP A 486 -1.87 9.89 3.08
N ILE A 487 -0.74 10.19 3.74
CA ILE A 487 0.55 10.37 3.07
C ILE A 487 1.23 9.01 2.92
N LYS A 488 1.35 8.53 1.70
CA LYS A 488 2.14 7.35 1.34
C LYS A 488 3.58 7.76 1.05
N TYR A 489 4.47 7.47 2.00
CA TYR A 489 5.88 7.83 1.88
C TYR A 489 6.66 6.80 1.06
N GLU A 490 7.32 7.27 0.01
CA GLU A 490 8.23 6.47 -0.81
C GLU A 490 9.67 7.02 -0.68
N PRO A 491 10.58 6.32 0.00
CA PRO A 491 11.96 6.77 0.14
C PRO A 491 12.69 6.90 -1.22
N ASP A 492 13.25 8.08 -1.51
CA ASP A 492 14.06 8.34 -2.71
C ASP A 492 15.54 8.00 -2.46
N ARG A 493 15.85 6.71 -2.44
CA ARG A 493 17.19 6.21 -2.07
C ARG A 493 18.05 5.90 -3.27
N SER A 494 19.37 6.05 -3.08
CA SER A 494 20.35 5.55 -4.05
C SER A 494 20.54 4.04 -3.90
N GLU A 495 20.96 3.37 -4.97
CA GLU A 495 21.28 1.93 -4.93
C GLU A 495 22.37 1.61 -3.90
N SER A 496 23.38 2.48 -3.75
CA SER A 496 24.42 2.32 -2.72
C SER A 496 23.85 2.35 -1.30
N GLU A 497 22.94 3.30 -1.03
CA GLU A 497 22.30 3.40 0.28
C GLU A 497 21.40 2.19 0.56
N ASN A 498 20.70 1.71 -0.46
CA ASN A 498 19.93 0.48 -0.34
C ASN A 498 20.84 -0.70 0.00
N ASN A 499 21.93 -0.89 -0.74
CA ASN A 499 22.85 -2.01 -0.50
C ASN A 499 23.53 -1.94 0.87
N ASP A 500 23.84 -0.74 1.36
CA ASP A 500 24.45 -0.54 2.69
C ASP A 500 23.51 -0.89 3.84
N LYS A 501 22.19 -0.79 3.65
CA LYS A 501 21.17 -1.01 4.68
C LYS A 501 20.16 -2.10 4.33
N ALA A 502 20.46 -2.89 3.29
CA ALA A 502 19.58 -3.93 2.83
C ALA A 502 19.38 -5.00 3.93
N PRO A 503 18.19 -5.61 4.00
CA PRO A 503 18.01 -6.83 4.76
C PRO A 503 18.99 -7.92 4.29
N PHE A 504 19.21 -8.93 5.12
CA PHE A 504 19.99 -10.11 4.72
C PHE A 504 19.21 -11.40 4.96
N ILE A 505 19.49 -12.37 4.11
CA ILE A 505 18.82 -13.67 4.08
C ILE A 505 19.80 -14.71 4.63
N LYS A 506 19.38 -15.42 5.67
CA LYS A 506 20.09 -16.62 6.14
C LYS A 506 19.34 -17.82 5.63
N THR A 507 20.03 -18.71 4.94
CA THR A 507 19.39 -19.84 4.29
C THR A 507 20.28 -21.09 4.29
N ASN A 508 19.65 -22.26 4.14
CA ASN A 508 20.32 -23.53 3.89
C ASN A 508 20.79 -23.72 2.43
N LEU A 509 20.47 -22.80 1.50
CA LEU A 509 20.89 -22.86 0.10
C LEU A 509 22.31 -22.34 -0.11
N GLY A 510 23.16 -23.20 -0.68
CA GLY A 510 24.46 -22.84 -1.24
C GLY A 510 24.48 -23.05 -2.76
N SER A 511 25.17 -24.09 -3.22
CA SER A 511 25.21 -24.53 -4.62
C SER A 511 24.83 -26.01 -4.69
N GLU A 512 23.60 -26.36 -5.08
CA GLU A 512 23.10 -27.73 -4.90
C GLU A 512 22.53 -28.37 -6.17
N LYS A 513 23.06 -29.57 -6.43
CA LYS A 513 22.29 -30.62 -7.07
C LYS A 513 21.48 -31.30 -5.97
N VAL A 514 20.19 -31.48 -6.19
CA VAL A 514 19.29 -32.18 -5.27
C VAL A 514 18.69 -33.38 -5.97
N ASP A 515 18.46 -34.45 -5.22
CA ASP A 515 17.96 -35.75 -5.68
C ASP A 515 16.54 -36.05 -5.16
N ARG A 516 15.96 -35.09 -4.42
CA ARG A 516 14.62 -35.18 -3.81
C ARG A 516 13.76 -33.98 -4.19
N SER A 517 12.46 -34.24 -4.35
CA SER A 517 11.40 -33.25 -4.53
C SER A 517 10.16 -33.74 -3.75
N PRO A 518 9.54 -32.93 -2.87
CA PRO A 518 9.94 -31.56 -2.54
C PRO A 518 11.27 -31.51 -1.77
N TRP A 519 12.02 -30.43 -1.96
CA TRP A 519 13.20 -30.10 -1.16
C TRP A 519 12.87 -28.95 -0.21
N GLN A 520 13.22 -29.10 1.07
CA GLN A 520 12.93 -28.09 2.09
C GLN A 520 13.93 -26.94 2.03
N PHE A 521 13.46 -25.79 1.57
CA PHE A 521 14.18 -24.53 1.63
C PHE A 521 13.91 -23.86 2.97
N GLU A 522 14.98 -23.59 3.72
CA GLU A 522 14.93 -22.90 4.99
C GLU A 522 15.47 -21.48 4.82
N ALA A 523 14.67 -20.48 5.18
CA ALA A 523 15.06 -19.08 5.13
C ALA A 523 14.66 -18.31 6.38
N ALA A 524 15.59 -17.54 6.92
CA ALA A 524 15.39 -16.58 7.99
C ALA A 524 15.79 -15.19 7.50
N PHE A 525 14.96 -14.20 7.80
CA PHE A 525 15.09 -12.84 7.28
C PHE A 525 15.44 -11.88 8.40
N TYR A 526 16.38 -10.98 8.16
CA TYR A 526 16.81 -10.01 9.17
C TYR A 526 16.98 -8.63 8.52
N ALA A 527 16.58 -7.59 9.25
CA ALA A 527 16.92 -6.23 8.90
C ALA A 527 18.43 -5.99 9.08
N HIS A 528 18.96 -4.91 8.51
CA HIS A 528 20.38 -4.56 8.61
C HIS A 528 20.88 -4.43 10.07
N ASP A 529 20.03 -4.02 11.01
CA ASP A 529 20.35 -3.91 12.44
C ASP A 529 20.39 -5.26 13.19
N GLY A 530 20.11 -6.38 12.49
CA GLY A 530 20.06 -7.73 13.04
C GLY A 530 18.71 -8.13 13.64
N ARG A 531 17.69 -7.25 13.57
CA ARG A 531 16.33 -7.59 14.00
C ARG A 531 15.72 -8.62 13.06
N LYS A 532 15.21 -9.73 13.63
CA LYS A 532 14.51 -10.76 12.86
C LYS A 532 13.21 -10.22 12.27
N LEU A 533 13.00 -10.46 10.98
CA LEU A 533 11.78 -10.12 10.24
C LEU A 533 10.86 -11.34 10.15
N SER A 534 9.55 -11.11 10.16
CA SER A 534 8.54 -12.15 9.90
C SER A 534 8.42 -12.47 8.40
N ALA A 535 7.82 -13.61 8.06
CA ALA A 535 7.62 -14.03 6.66
C ALA A 535 6.89 -13.00 5.77
N ARG A 536 6.03 -12.14 6.35
CA ARG A 536 5.32 -11.08 5.59
C ARG A 536 6.21 -10.06 4.86
N TYR A 537 7.48 -9.95 5.27
CA TYR A 537 8.45 -9.05 4.65
C TYR A 537 9.16 -9.70 3.45
N ALA A 538 8.91 -10.99 3.19
CA ALA A 538 9.55 -11.76 2.15
C ALA A 538 8.54 -12.23 1.10
N GLN A 539 8.98 -12.23 -0.16
CA GLN A 539 8.29 -12.84 -1.28
C GLN A 539 9.22 -13.89 -1.88
N VAL A 540 8.74 -15.13 -1.98
CA VAL A 540 9.53 -16.28 -2.45
C VAL A 540 8.88 -16.83 -3.69
N TYR A 541 9.64 -16.97 -4.77
CA TYR A 541 9.16 -17.50 -6.05
C TYR A 541 10.01 -18.68 -6.51
N LEU A 542 9.38 -19.77 -6.93
CA LEU A 542 10.03 -20.90 -7.60
C LEU A 542 9.53 -20.97 -9.05
N ASN A 543 10.44 -20.86 -10.01
CA ASN A 543 10.12 -20.88 -11.44
C ASN A 543 9.03 -19.88 -11.88
N GLY A 544 8.88 -18.77 -11.14
CA GLY A 544 7.86 -17.74 -11.39
C GLY A 544 6.56 -17.89 -10.58
N GLU A 545 6.38 -18.99 -9.84
CA GLU A 545 5.23 -19.20 -8.96
C GLU A 545 5.54 -18.81 -7.52
N GLU A 546 4.63 -18.07 -6.89
CA GLU A 546 4.77 -17.62 -5.50
C GLU A 546 4.60 -18.78 -4.52
N LEU A 547 5.51 -18.89 -3.55
CA LEU A 547 5.50 -19.90 -2.51
C LEU A 547 5.08 -19.29 -1.17
N ILE A 548 4.23 -20.04 -0.45
CA ILE A 548 3.92 -19.80 0.95
C ILE A 548 4.74 -20.78 1.79
N PHE A 549 5.25 -20.33 2.94
CA PHE A 549 5.99 -21.22 3.84
C PHE A 549 5.08 -22.34 4.36
N SER A 550 5.56 -23.58 4.36
CA SER A 550 4.85 -24.76 4.86
C SER A 550 5.03 -24.97 6.36
N GLY A 551 6.02 -24.33 6.98
CA GLY A 551 6.22 -24.43 8.43
C GLY A 551 7.32 -23.54 8.99
N ILE A 552 7.61 -23.73 10.28
CA ILE A 552 8.68 -23.02 11.00
C ILE A 552 9.59 -24.06 11.65
N ALA A 553 10.88 -24.00 11.33
CA ALA A 553 11.92 -24.86 11.91
C ALA A 553 12.94 -24.01 12.66
N GLY A 554 12.78 -23.92 13.99
CA GLY A 554 13.62 -23.05 14.82
C GLY A 554 13.47 -21.59 14.43
N GLU A 555 14.53 -20.99 13.86
CA GLU A 555 14.48 -19.60 13.40
C GLU A 555 14.08 -19.44 11.92
N PHE A 556 14.00 -20.54 11.16
CA PHE A 556 13.73 -20.52 9.73
C PHE A 556 12.25 -20.71 9.40
N PHE A 557 11.81 -20.03 8.35
CA PHE A 557 10.60 -20.36 7.61
C PHE A 557 10.95 -21.43 6.58
N VAL A 558 10.16 -22.50 6.54
CA VAL A 558 10.37 -23.66 5.67
C VAL A 558 9.45 -23.55 4.47
N TYR A 559 9.98 -23.74 3.26
CA TYR A 559 9.23 -23.76 2.01
C TYR A 559 9.50 -25.10 1.30
N ASP A 560 8.43 -25.77 0.86
CA ASP A 560 8.55 -27.00 0.08
C ASP A 560 8.76 -26.65 -1.41
N LEU A 561 9.98 -26.86 -1.90
CA LEU A 561 10.29 -26.62 -3.31
C LEU A 561 9.93 -27.86 -4.13
N TYR A 562 8.85 -27.80 -4.91
CA TYR A 562 8.50 -28.83 -5.88
C TYR A 562 9.28 -28.61 -7.18
N LEU A 563 10.33 -29.40 -7.36
CA LEU A 563 11.32 -29.20 -8.41
C LEU A 563 11.01 -30.03 -9.67
N THR A 564 11.31 -29.44 -10.82
CA THR A 564 11.30 -30.11 -12.14
C THR A 564 12.69 -30.62 -12.50
N GLU A 565 12.80 -31.74 -13.24
CA GLU A 565 14.11 -32.30 -13.63
C GLU A 565 14.92 -31.24 -14.40
N GLY A 566 16.15 -30.99 -13.93
CA GLY A 566 17.01 -29.92 -14.43
C GLY A 566 17.06 -28.68 -13.50
N PRO A 567 17.45 -27.51 -14.03
CA PRO A 567 17.60 -26.29 -13.24
C PRO A 567 16.22 -25.68 -12.88
N ASN A 568 16.07 -25.33 -11.61
CA ASN A 568 14.94 -24.58 -11.06
C ASN A 568 15.45 -23.26 -10.47
N TYR A 569 14.70 -22.18 -10.64
CA TYR A 569 15.11 -20.83 -10.27
C TYR A 569 14.29 -20.35 -9.08
N LEU A 570 14.96 -20.13 -7.95
CA LEU A 570 14.36 -19.57 -6.74
C LEU A 570 14.72 -18.08 -6.66
N SER A 571 13.73 -17.22 -6.46
CA SER A 571 13.92 -15.79 -6.21
C SER A 571 13.34 -15.45 -4.84
N VAL A 572 14.14 -14.81 -3.99
CA VAL A 572 13.74 -14.38 -2.65
C VAL A 572 13.95 -12.88 -2.55
N THR A 573 12.85 -12.14 -2.43
CA THR A 573 12.86 -10.69 -2.21
C THR A 573 12.45 -10.39 -0.79
N VAL A 574 13.25 -9.62 -0.05
CA VAL A 574 12.94 -9.17 1.31
C VAL A 574 12.95 -7.65 1.35
N THR A 575 11.85 -7.05 1.81
CA THR A 575 11.72 -5.60 1.99
C THR A 575 11.37 -5.30 3.43
N ASP A 576 12.12 -4.45 4.14
CA ASP A 576 11.87 -4.15 5.56
C ASP A 576 10.88 -2.98 5.80
N ASP A 577 10.64 -2.67 7.08
CA ASP A 577 9.77 -1.55 7.49
C ASP A 577 10.25 -0.18 7.00
N GLU A 578 11.56 -0.05 6.75
CA GLU A 578 12.13 1.18 6.21
C GLU A 578 12.08 1.19 4.68
N GLN A 579 11.59 0.15 4.01
CA GLN A 579 11.60 -0.04 2.54
C GLN A 579 13.01 -0.23 1.94
N TYR A 580 13.96 -0.79 2.70
CA TYR A 580 15.18 -1.34 2.10
C TYR A 580 14.91 -2.74 1.59
N THR A 581 15.43 -3.06 0.41
CA THR A 581 15.11 -4.31 -0.29
C THR A 581 16.37 -5.06 -0.70
N ILE A 582 16.35 -6.38 -0.58
CA ILE A 582 17.31 -7.29 -1.22
C ILE A 582 16.55 -8.31 -2.06
N THR A 583 17.11 -8.68 -3.21
CA THR A 583 16.65 -9.83 -4.00
C THR A 583 17.83 -10.76 -4.22
N GLU A 584 17.73 -11.98 -3.70
CA GLU A 584 18.68 -13.05 -3.98
C GLU A 584 18.06 -14.08 -4.91
N GLN A 585 18.85 -14.56 -5.86
CA GLN A 585 18.46 -15.61 -6.79
C GLN A 585 19.34 -16.83 -6.58
N TYR A 586 18.70 -18.00 -6.50
CA TYR A 586 19.36 -19.29 -6.36
C TYR A 586 18.96 -20.20 -7.53
N THR A 587 19.87 -21.06 -7.93
CA THR A 587 19.59 -22.12 -8.92
C THR A 587 19.74 -23.47 -8.24
N VAL A 588 18.65 -24.23 -8.23
CA VAL A 588 18.59 -25.59 -7.67
C VAL A 588 18.46 -26.58 -8.83
N THR A 589 19.45 -27.44 -9.03
CA THR A 589 19.38 -28.44 -10.11
C THR A 589 18.85 -29.75 -9.55
N PHE A 590 17.61 -30.11 -9.90
CA PHE A 590 17.04 -31.40 -9.52
C PHE A 590 17.45 -32.46 -10.53
N SER A 591 18.15 -33.49 -10.07
CA SER A 591 18.52 -34.66 -10.86
C SER A 591 18.12 -35.88 -10.05
N PRO A 592 16.97 -36.52 -10.34
CA PRO A 592 16.68 -37.83 -9.77
C PRO A 592 17.72 -38.78 -10.37
N ASP A 593 18.72 -39.20 -9.60
CA ASP A 593 19.76 -40.09 -10.11
C ASP A 593 19.11 -41.35 -10.72
N LYS A 594 19.26 -41.53 -12.04
CA LYS A 594 18.66 -42.61 -12.83
C LYS A 594 19.48 -43.91 -12.69
N GLU A 595 19.68 -44.38 -11.47
CA GLU A 595 20.10 -45.75 -11.20
C GLU A 595 18.88 -46.56 -10.73
N SER A 596 18.83 -47.85 -11.10
CA SER A 596 17.78 -48.74 -10.60
C SER A 596 17.88 -48.84 -9.07
N VAL A 597 16.75 -48.75 -8.38
CA VAL A 597 16.66 -48.85 -6.93
C VAL A 597 16.07 -50.20 -6.53
N GLN A 598 16.57 -50.80 -5.45
CA GLN A 598 16.03 -52.02 -4.86
C GLN A 598 15.15 -51.68 -3.66
N VAL A 599 13.86 -52.02 -3.72
CA VAL A 599 12.89 -51.79 -2.64
C VAL A 599 12.36 -53.11 -2.11
N ARG A 600 11.96 -53.17 -0.84
CA ARG A 600 11.24 -54.31 -0.27
C ARG A 600 9.74 -54.03 -0.28
N LEU A 601 8.97 -54.82 -1.04
CA LEU A 601 7.51 -54.72 -1.07
C LEU A 601 6.90 -55.83 -0.20
N ILE A 602 6.00 -55.44 0.71
CA ILE A 602 5.25 -56.34 1.58
C ILE A 602 3.75 -56.11 1.35
N LEU A 603 3.02 -57.15 0.95
CA LEU A 603 1.55 -57.15 0.88
C LEU A 603 1.02 -58.06 1.99
N SER A 604 0.21 -57.53 2.91
CA SER A 604 -0.23 -58.25 4.11
C SER A 604 -1.74 -58.19 4.34
N ALA A 605 -2.34 -59.34 4.67
CA ALA A 605 -3.72 -59.47 5.10
C ALA A 605 -3.81 -60.19 6.45
N ASN A 606 -2.86 -59.93 7.35
CA ASN A 606 -2.75 -60.58 8.66
C ASN A 606 -4.00 -60.38 9.54
N VAL A 607 -4.67 -59.23 9.43
CA VAL A 607 -5.85 -58.89 10.26
C VAL A 607 -7.00 -59.88 10.10
N ILE A 608 -7.11 -60.54 8.95
CA ILE A 608 -8.11 -61.57 8.62
C ILE A 608 -7.51 -62.99 8.59
N GLY A 609 -6.37 -63.20 9.26
CA GLY A 609 -5.74 -64.52 9.39
C GLY A 609 -5.08 -65.05 8.10
N LEU A 610 -5.06 -64.26 7.03
CA LEU A 610 -4.59 -64.69 5.71
C LEU A 610 -3.08 -64.57 5.49
N GLY A 611 -2.35 -63.97 6.42
CA GLY A 611 -0.90 -63.87 6.36
C GLY A 611 -0.38 -62.79 5.39
N THR A 612 0.95 -62.74 5.27
CA THR A 612 1.66 -62.00 4.23
C THR A 612 1.54 -62.70 2.88
N LYS A 613 1.10 -61.97 1.85
CA LYS A 613 0.88 -62.47 0.49
C LYS A 613 2.08 -62.24 -0.44
N ILE A 614 2.77 -61.11 -0.29
CA ILE A 614 4.01 -60.76 -1.01
C ILE A 614 5.00 -60.25 0.03
N ASP A 615 6.25 -60.72 -0.04
CA ASP A 615 7.40 -60.15 0.68
C ASP A 615 8.63 -60.39 -0.19
N GLU A 616 9.06 -59.38 -0.91
CA GLU A 616 10.15 -59.49 -1.87
C GLU A 616 11.00 -58.23 -1.95
N TYR A 617 12.21 -58.37 -2.46
CA TYR A 617 13.02 -57.26 -2.92
C TYR A 617 12.86 -57.12 -4.44
N VAL A 618 12.37 -55.98 -4.91
CA VAL A 618 12.18 -55.66 -6.33
C VAL A 618 13.15 -54.54 -6.74
N THR A 619 13.88 -54.77 -7.83
CA THR A 619 14.70 -53.74 -8.48
C THR A 619 13.89 -53.05 -9.55
N VAL A 620 13.70 -51.74 -9.40
CA VAL A 620 12.90 -50.90 -10.30
C VAL A 620 13.70 -49.70 -10.80
N PRO A 621 13.37 -49.13 -11.97
CA PRO A 621 13.96 -47.86 -12.40
C PRO A 621 13.75 -46.77 -11.35
N GLY A 622 14.78 -45.96 -11.08
CA GLY A 622 14.64 -44.77 -10.26
C GLY A 622 13.57 -43.83 -10.82
N GLY A 623 12.75 -43.25 -9.94
CA GLY A 623 11.64 -42.36 -10.32
C GLY A 623 10.29 -43.05 -10.51
N GLN A 624 10.18 -44.38 -10.32
CA GLN A 624 8.87 -45.02 -10.21
C GLN A 624 8.13 -44.62 -8.93
N THR A 625 6.81 -44.56 -9.05
CA THR A 625 5.92 -44.33 -7.90
C THR A 625 5.63 -45.63 -7.16
N ILE A 626 5.19 -45.53 -5.90
CA ILE A 626 4.73 -46.69 -5.15
C ILE A 626 3.56 -47.38 -5.90
N ALA A 627 2.66 -46.62 -6.52
CA ALA A 627 1.53 -47.15 -7.27
C ALA A 627 1.98 -48.02 -8.48
N GLN A 628 2.96 -47.56 -9.25
CA GLN A 628 3.52 -48.33 -10.37
C GLN A 628 4.10 -49.66 -9.88
N ILE A 629 4.87 -49.62 -8.80
CA ILE A 629 5.51 -50.81 -8.24
C ILE A 629 4.46 -51.78 -7.71
N VAL A 630 3.50 -51.30 -6.94
CA VAL A 630 2.42 -52.14 -6.38
C VAL A 630 1.64 -52.82 -7.49
N ASN A 631 1.24 -52.10 -8.54
CA ASN A 631 0.50 -52.68 -9.66
C ASN A 631 1.31 -53.71 -10.43
N ASP A 632 2.54 -53.36 -10.83
CA ASP A 632 3.44 -54.26 -11.54
C ASP A 632 3.68 -55.55 -10.75
N ARG A 633 3.82 -55.46 -9.43
CA ARG A 633 4.05 -56.63 -8.56
C ARG A 633 2.79 -57.43 -8.28
N LEU A 634 1.63 -56.81 -8.13
CA LEU A 634 0.36 -57.52 -8.02
C LEU A 634 0.09 -58.36 -9.27
N GLU A 635 0.22 -57.76 -10.45
CA GLU A 635 0.06 -58.45 -11.73
C GLU A 635 1.06 -59.59 -11.90
N ALA A 636 2.34 -59.38 -11.53
CA ALA A 636 3.38 -60.41 -11.60
C ALA A 636 3.08 -61.64 -10.73
N TYR A 637 2.34 -61.48 -9.63
CA TYR A 637 1.91 -62.56 -8.74
C TYR A 637 0.50 -63.13 -9.09
N GLY A 638 -0.06 -62.71 -10.22
CA GLY A 638 -1.35 -63.16 -10.73
C GLY A 638 -2.54 -62.60 -9.94
N TYR A 639 -2.37 -61.43 -9.30
CA TYR A 639 -3.46 -60.62 -8.77
C TYR A 639 -3.88 -59.60 -9.83
N THR A 640 -5.14 -59.16 -9.77
CA THR A 640 -5.65 -58.07 -10.61
C THR A 640 -5.95 -56.87 -9.72
N PRO A 641 -5.13 -55.80 -9.75
CA PRO A 641 -5.41 -54.59 -9.00
C PRO A 641 -6.56 -53.81 -9.66
N ILE A 642 -7.56 -53.42 -8.89
CA ILE A 642 -8.67 -52.57 -9.30
C ILE A 642 -8.48 -51.21 -8.61
N TYR A 643 -8.31 -50.15 -9.39
CA TYR A 643 -7.98 -48.82 -8.88
C TYR A 643 -8.62 -47.72 -9.71
N GLU A 644 -8.65 -46.53 -9.14
CA GLU A 644 -8.99 -45.27 -9.81
C GLU A 644 -7.72 -44.45 -10.09
N GLY A 645 -7.81 -43.47 -11.00
CA GLY A 645 -6.72 -42.55 -11.35
C GLY A 645 -5.60 -43.19 -12.19
N THR A 646 -4.50 -42.45 -12.36
CA THR A 646 -3.30 -42.94 -13.05
C THR A 646 -2.24 -43.30 -12.02
N PRO A 647 -1.49 -44.42 -12.14
CA PRO A 647 -0.40 -44.76 -11.21
C PRO A 647 0.74 -43.73 -11.08
N THR A 648 0.64 -42.56 -11.71
CA THR A 648 1.62 -41.47 -11.67
C THR A 648 1.02 -40.13 -11.23
N ASP A 649 -0.20 -40.09 -10.71
CA ASP A 649 -0.85 -38.86 -10.27
C ASP A 649 -1.53 -38.97 -8.90
N ALA A 650 -1.99 -37.83 -8.39
CA ALA A 650 -2.61 -37.71 -7.07
C ALA A 650 -4.00 -38.35 -6.96
N ALA A 651 -4.63 -38.71 -8.09
CA ALA A 651 -5.96 -39.33 -8.11
C ALA A 651 -5.90 -40.85 -7.94
N TYR A 652 -4.70 -41.45 -7.91
CA TYR A 652 -4.56 -42.88 -7.78
C TYR A 652 -5.10 -43.41 -6.44
N PHE A 653 -5.99 -44.40 -6.49
CA PHE A 653 -6.54 -45.06 -5.30
C PHE A 653 -6.77 -46.56 -5.55
N LEU A 654 -6.15 -47.42 -4.74
CA LEU A 654 -6.28 -48.88 -4.85
C LEU A 654 -7.56 -49.35 -4.15
N ASN A 655 -8.59 -49.67 -4.93
CA ASN A 655 -9.89 -50.11 -4.44
C ASN A 655 -9.88 -51.59 -4.04
N TYR A 656 -9.47 -52.49 -4.95
CA TYR A 656 -9.53 -53.94 -4.73
C TYR A 656 -8.30 -54.66 -5.28
N ILE A 657 -8.08 -55.87 -4.77
CA ILE A 657 -7.14 -56.85 -5.31
C ILE A 657 -7.93 -58.13 -5.57
N ASP A 658 -8.13 -58.45 -6.85
CA ASP A 658 -8.88 -59.63 -7.28
C ASP A 658 -7.94 -60.81 -7.54
N LYS A 659 -8.33 -61.99 -7.04
CA LYS A 659 -7.75 -63.28 -7.41
C LYS A 659 -8.69 -64.39 -6.94
N PRO A 660 -8.98 -65.41 -7.78
CA PRO A 660 -9.80 -66.54 -7.36
C PRO A 660 -9.28 -67.17 -6.07
N GLY A 661 -10.15 -67.26 -5.06
CA GLY A 661 -9.85 -67.78 -3.73
C GLY A 661 -8.90 -66.91 -2.88
N ILE A 662 -8.78 -65.60 -3.15
CA ILE A 662 -7.91 -64.71 -2.35
C ILE A 662 -8.28 -64.71 -0.86
N LEU A 663 -9.56 -64.91 -0.55
CA LEU A 663 -10.06 -65.00 0.82
C LEU A 663 -10.07 -66.44 1.36
N ASP A 664 -9.68 -67.47 0.61
CA ASP A 664 -9.78 -68.84 1.10
C ASP A 664 -8.99 -69.04 2.40
N GLY A 665 -9.71 -69.50 3.43
CA GLY A 665 -9.15 -69.69 4.78
C GLY A 665 -9.04 -68.43 5.62
N TRP A 666 -9.73 -67.34 5.26
CA TRP A 666 -9.85 -66.16 6.11
C TRP A 666 -10.50 -66.52 7.45
N SER A 667 -10.06 -65.85 8.51
CA SER A 667 -10.63 -66.03 9.84
C SER A 667 -10.45 -64.77 10.68
N ILE A 668 -11.52 -64.36 11.35
CA ILE A 668 -11.51 -63.35 12.40
C ILE A 668 -11.95 -64.07 13.68
N SER A 669 -11.17 -63.98 14.75
CA SER A 669 -11.54 -64.66 16.00
C SER A 669 -12.75 -63.99 16.67
N ASP A 670 -13.47 -64.74 17.51
CA ASP A 670 -14.60 -64.17 18.27
C ASP A 670 -14.15 -62.97 19.14
N GLU A 671 -12.94 -63.04 19.71
CA GLU A 671 -12.35 -61.93 20.48
C GLU A 671 -12.08 -60.69 19.61
N GLN A 672 -11.58 -60.87 18.38
CA GLN A 672 -11.38 -59.76 17.44
C GLN A 672 -12.71 -59.17 16.98
N ARG A 673 -13.72 -60.02 16.73
CA ARG A 673 -15.06 -59.57 16.35
C ARG A 673 -15.71 -58.75 17.46
N GLU A 674 -15.60 -59.19 18.71
CA GLU A 674 -16.10 -58.43 19.88
C GLU A 674 -15.38 -57.08 20.03
N MET A 675 -14.06 -57.02 19.79
CA MET A 675 -13.32 -55.76 19.78
C MET A 675 -13.84 -54.77 18.73
N TYR A 676 -14.07 -55.24 17.50
CA TYR A 676 -14.60 -54.38 16.44
C TYR A 676 -16.03 -53.92 16.74
N GLU A 677 -16.89 -54.81 17.27
CA GLU A 677 -18.25 -54.46 17.68
C GLU A 677 -18.26 -53.37 18.77
N LEU A 678 -17.35 -53.44 19.75
CA LEU A 678 -17.18 -52.40 20.77
C LEU A 678 -16.72 -51.04 20.20
N GLN A 679 -16.03 -51.06 19.06
CA GLN A 679 -15.62 -49.87 18.31
C GLN A 679 -16.70 -49.39 17.32
N GLY A 680 -17.88 -50.03 17.31
CA GLY A 680 -18.98 -49.68 16.42
C GLY A 680 -18.82 -50.23 14.99
N ILE A 681 -17.87 -51.14 14.77
CA ILE A 681 -17.58 -51.73 13.46
C ILE A 681 -18.28 -53.08 13.35
N THR A 682 -19.16 -53.20 12.36
CA THR A 682 -19.87 -54.46 12.09
C THR A 682 -19.05 -55.31 11.12
N ILE A 683 -18.69 -56.52 11.54
CA ILE A 683 -18.00 -57.48 10.67
C ILE A 683 -18.99 -58.16 9.74
N GLU A 684 -18.79 -57.97 8.45
CA GLU A 684 -19.60 -58.49 7.37
C GLU A 684 -18.95 -59.73 6.73
N GLU A 685 -19.77 -60.66 6.26
CA GLU A 685 -19.29 -61.78 5.46
C GLU A 685 -19.04 -61.31 4.02
N PRO A 686 -17.90 -61.67 3.39
CA PRO A 686 -17.57 -61.18 2.06
C PRO A 686 -18.54 -61.75 1.02
N ALA A 687 -18.99 -60.91 0.08
CA ALA A 687 -19.92 -61.33 -0.98
C ALA A 687 -19.30 -62.33 -1.98
N SER A 688 -17.97 -62.39 -2.05
CA SER A 688 -17.18 -63.28 -2.90
C SER A 688 -15.87 -63.62 -2.23
N ASN A 689 -15.36 -64.84 -2.44
CA ASN A 689 -14.02 -65.22 -1.98
C ASN A 689 -12.90 -64.74 -2.90
N ASP A 690 -13.24 -64.08 -4.01
CA ASP A 690 -12.30 -63.80 -5.11
C ASP A 690 -11.81 -62.34 -5.14
N SER A 691 -12.21 -61.50 -4.18
CA SER A 691 -11.85 -60.08 -4.12
C SER A 691 -11.61 -59.60 -2.69
N LEU A 692 -10.58 -58.79 -2.47
CA LEU A 692 -10.27 -58.15 -1.19
C LEU A 692 -9.96 -56.67 -1.39
N GLY A 693 -10.64 -55.79 -0.65
CA GLY A 693 -10.42 -54.35 -0.79
C GLY A 693 -11.39 -53.52 0.02
N LYS A 694 -11.66 -52.32 -0.48
CA LYS A 694 -12.52 -51.34 0.16
C LYS A 694 -13.88 -51.94 0.52
N ASP A 695 -14.32 -51.70 1.75
CA ASP A 695 -15.62 -52.12 2.30
C ASP A 695 -15.83 -53.65 2.37
N VAL A 696 -14.80 -54.45 2.12
CA VAL A 696 -14.85 -55.91 2.36
C VAL A 696 -14.62 -56.15 3.85
N PHE A 697 -15.50 -56.93 4.50
CA PHE A 697 -15.55 -57.18 5.94
C PHE A 697 -16.04 -56.05 6.84
N ALA A 698 -15.93 -54.78 6.46
CA ALA A 698 -16.54 -53.67 7.20
C ALA A 698 -16.77 -52.44 6.32
N SER A 699 -18.02 -52.03 6.17
CA SER A 699 -18.41 -50.85 5.40
C SER A 699 -17.83 -49.56 5.99
N GLY A 700 -17.14 -48.77 5.16
CA GLY A 700 -16.63 -47.43 5.49
C GLY A 700 -15.28 -47.40 6.23
N SER A 701 -14.75 -48.54 6.67
CA SER A 701 -13.50 -48.61 7.45
C SER A 701 -12.49 -49.64 6.97
N ALA A 702 -12.92 -50.61 6.15
CA ALA A 702 -12.03 -51.62 5.59
C ALA A 702 -11.38 -51.18 4.28
N GLY A 703 -10.11 -51.50 4.08
CA GLY A 703 -9.38 -51.17 2.86
C GLY A 703 -7.88 -51.43 2.92
N TRP A 704 -7.17 -50.92 1.92
CA TRP A 704 -5.70 -51.03 1.82
C TRP A 704 -5.03 -49.75 2.31
N MET A 705 -4.13 -49.89 3.28
CA MET A 705 -3.26 -48.80 3.73
C MET A 705 -1.82 -49.05 3.34
N VAL A 706 -1.08 -47.96 3.11
CA VAL A 706 0.30 -48.02 2.63
C VAL A 706 1.23 -47.25 3.54
N THR A 707 2.34 -47.87 3.89
CA THR A 707 3.46 -47.23 4.56
C THR A 707 4.71 -47.31 3.72
N GLN A 708 5.56 -46.28 3.85
CA GLN A 708 6.93 -46.28 3.35
C GLN A 708 7.85 -46.13 4.56
N ASN A 709 8.76 -47.08 4.75
CA ASN A 709 9.68 -47.12 5.88
C ASN A 709 8.96 -47.01 7.25
N ASN A 710 7.81 -47.69 7.37
CA ASN A 710 6.90 -47.70 8.53
C ASN A 710 6.16 -46.37 8.81
N GLY A 711 6.30 -45.35 7.95
CA GLY A 711 5.50 -44.12 8.03
C GLY A 711 4.28 -44.20 7.11
N PHE A 712 3.11 -43.81 7.60
CA PHE A 712 1.91 -43.69 6.77
C PHE A 712 2.11 -42.59 5.72
N ILE A 713 1.80 -42.90 4.46
CA ILE A 713 2.09 -41.96 3.36
C ILE A 713 1.11 -40.79 3.31
N GLY A 714 -0.10 -40.87 3.89
CA GLY A 714 -1.04 -39.74 4.01
C GLY A 714 -1.62 -39.17 2.70
N LYS A 715 -1.00 -39.43 1.54
CA LYS A 715 -1.47 -39.07 0.20
C LYS A 715 -1.43 -40.28 -0.74
N SER A 716 -1.89 -40.09 -1.97
CA SER A 716 -1.93 -41.14 -2.99
C SER A 716 -0.57 -41.77 -3.27
N MET A 717 -0.52 -43.10 -3.43
CA MET A 717 0.67 -43.82 -3.89
C MET A 717 1.20 -43.34 -5.25
N GLY A 718 0.36 -42.68 -6.06
CA GLY A 718 0.73 -42.19 -7.40
C GLY A 718 1.61 -40.94 -7.39
N VAL A 719 1.82 -40.30 -6.24
CA VAL A 719 2.74 -39.15 -6.09
C VAL A 719 3.98 -39.44 -5.25
N TYR A 720 4.03 -40.61 -4.59
CA TYR A 720 5.18 -41.03 -3.79
C TYR A 720 6.17 -41.82 -4.63
N GLY A 721 7.38 -41.28 -4.80
CA GLY A 721 8.51 -41.99 -5.40
C GLY A 721 9.23 -42.92 -4.41
N VAL A 722 10.03 -43.84 -4.94
CA VAL A 722 10.83 -44.79 -4.14
C VAL A 722 12.34 -44.58 -4.27
N ARG A 723 13.08 -45.01 -3.24
CA ARG A 723 14.54 -44.96 -3.14
C ARG A 723 15.12 -46.35 -2.87
N ASP A 724 16.42 -46.51 -3.10
CA ASP A 724 17.12 -47.75 -2.78
C ASP A 724 17.04 -48.06 -1.28
N GLY A 725 16.67 -49.29 -0.94
CA GLY A 725 16.47 -49.77 0.41
C GLY A 725 15.10 -49.48 1.03
N ASP A 726 14.20 -48.77 0.36
CA ASP A 726 12.86 -48.46 0.90
C ASP A 726 12.06 -49.74 1.19
N VAL A 727 11.28 -49.72 2.27
CA VAL A 727 10.31 -50.77 2.62
C VAL A 727 8.90 -50.23 2.42
N ILE A 728 8.17 -50.80 1.47
CA ILE A 728 6.79 -50.46 1.16
C ILE A 728 5.90 -51.55 1.75
N GLN A 729 4.97 -51.18 2.62
CA GLN A 729 3.99 -52.13 3.17
C GLN A 729 2.59 -51.73 2.74
N VAL A 730 1.94 -52.61 1.99
CA VAL A 730 0.52 -52.53 1.62
C VAL A 730 -0.22 -53.50 2.52
N MET A 731 -1.02 -52.98 3.45
CA MET A 731 -1.62 -53.76 4.52
C MET A 731 -3.13 -53.60 4.50
N PHE A 732 -3.85 -54.72 4.56
CA PHE A 732 -5.30 -54.70 4.72
C PHE A 732 -5.66 -54.34 6.16
N THR A 733 -6.63 -53.47 6.31
CA THR A 733 -7.21 -53.04 7.60
C THR A 733 -8.73 -53.21 7.54
N ILE A 734 -9.32 -53.52 8.69
CA ILE A 734 -10.77 -53.48 8.94
C ILE A 734 -11.17 -52.17 9.62
N ASN A 735 -10.25 -51.54 10.36
CA ASN A 735 -10.49 -50.36 11.18
C ASN A 735 -9.48 -49.24 10.87
N ASN A 736 -9.50 -48.71 9.65
CA ASN A 736 -8.81 -47.47 9.26
C ASN A 736 -7.32 -47.35 9.71
N GLY A 737 -6.62 -48.48 9.85
CA GLY A 737 -5.22 -48.54 10.26
C GLY A 737 -4.97 -48.91 11.72
N GLU A 738 -5.95 -48.78 12.61
CA GLU A 738 -5.76 -49.02 14.06
C GLU A 738 -5.34 -50.48 14.34
N ASP A 739 -5.97 -51.43 13.65
CA ASP A 739 -5.72 -52.87 13.74
C ASP A 739 -4.36 -53.33 13.15
N ILE A 740 -3.70 -52.44 12.41
CA ILE A 740 -2.36 -52.65 11.84
C ILE A 740 -1.30 -51.70 12.43
N ASN A 741 -1.65 -50.96 13.50
CA ASN A 741 -0.79 -49.96 14.15
C ASN A 741 -0.33 -48.82 13.21
N VAL A 742 -1.22 -48.38 12.31
CA VAL A 742 -1.02 -47.24 11.42
C VAL A 742 -1.99 -46.14 11.82
N ASP A 743 -1.48 -44.98 12.24
CA ASP A 743 -2.32 -43.82 12.57
C ASP A 743 -2.65 -43.03 11.28
N PRO A 744 -3.93 -42.97 10.84
CA PRO A 744 -4.32 -42.23 9.64
C PRO A 744 -4.08 -40.71 9.77
N ASN A 745 -3.97 -40.18 10.99
CA ASN A 745 -3.70 -38.76 11.24
C ASN A 745 -2.20 -38.44 11.29
N SER A 746 -1.33 -39.45 11.25
CA SER A 746 0.14 -39.27 11.23
C SER A 746 0.70 -38.91 9.85
N GLY A 747 -0.15 -38.85 8.83
CA GLY A 747 0.23 -38.48 7.48
C GLY A 747 0.70 -37.02 7.39
N ALA A 748 1.71 -36.76 6.56
CA ALA A 748 2.07 -35.40 6.16
C ALA A 748 1.05 -34.92 5.12
N TYR A 749 0.06 -34.14 5.54
CA TYR A 749 -0.99 -33.58 4.68
C TYR A 749 -0.49 -32.39 3.86
#